data_AF-A0A3N6N135-F1
#
_entry.id   AF-A0A3N6N135-F1
#
_cell.length_a   1.000
_cell.length_b   1.000
_cell.length_c   1.000
_cell.angle_alpha   90.00
_cell.angle_beta   90.00
_cell.angle_gamma   90.00
#
_symmetry.space_group_name_H-M   'P 1'
#
loop_
_entity.id
_entity.type
_entity.pdbx_description
1 polymer ?
#
loop_
_entity_poly.entity_id
_entity_poly.type
_entity_poly.pdbx_seq_one_letter_code
_entity_poly.pdbx_strand_id
1 'polypeptide(L)'
;MSTPLKTLIAKLDTTCRLATERAASVCLSRGHYEVELEHVLLALLDESASDLACVLRASRVDAHALRADLERELQRLKTGNTRTPVFSPHLIALFEQAWLIASLDSATGRIRSGHLLLALLNAPDLAQFAQRMSSRFAEVPVADLKHRFDEVTEGSIEAMPLEGANEPVRGAGTDASGAFAAQSKTPALDTYTTDLTQRAREGEVDPVIGREAEIRQTIDILMRRRQNNPILTGEPGVGKTAVVEGLALRIAAGDVPDPLRSVALRVLDMGLLQAGASVKGEFENRLKSVIDEVKQSTQPIVLFIDEAHTIIGAGGQAGQNDAANLLKPALARGELRTIAATTWSEYKRYFEKDAALSRRFQVVKVEEPDETLAAAMLRGMMGVMERHFNVRILDEAITEAVRLSHRYISARQLPDKAVSVLDTACAKVALAQGATPGAIDDVKKCIERIEAEIASLARESLHGAVHDERLAGLREQRAAAGRDLAANEARYAEERELVARITHLRGEIDAAREEGTSSERMREADAARAAMPPLIARLHSLQSDAPMVPLQVDAQVVAEIVASWTGIPLGRMVKDEINTVLNLRSLLAERVIGQEHALEAIAQRVRTAGANLEDPNKPRGVFMFVGPSGVGKTETALALAEILYGGERKLVTINMSEYQEAHSVSGLKGSPPGYVGYGEGGVLTEAVRRNPYSVVLLDEVEKAHPDVLEMFFQVFDKGTMDDAEGRAIDFRNTLIILTSNVGSAAVMQACLNKADDERPDAQTLADLLRPQLYKAFKPAFLGRMKVVPYYTISDDVLAEIIALKLERIRRRIGANHGATFEWDDTLVDAVLARCTEVDSGARNVDHILTGTLLPELAQRILERIAQGTSITRVGVRANDADEFEYTVE
;
A
#
# COMPACT_ATOMS: atom_id res chain seq x y z
N MET A 1 -31.96 -8.77 -18.38
CA MET A 1 -30.97 -9.75 -17.93
C MET A 1 -29.61 -9.11 -18.15
N SER A 2 -28.94 -8.57 -17.12
CA SER A 2 -27.58 -8.07 -17.32
C SER A 2 -26.62 -9.24 -17.21
N THR A 3 -25.95 -9.60 -18.30
CA THR A 3 -24.92 -10.64 -18.25
C THR A 3 -23.75 -10.09 -17.44
N PRO A 4 -23.20 -10.82 -16.45
CA PRO A 4 -22.12 -10.29 -15.62
C PRO A 4 -20.92 -9.93 -16.50
N LEU A 5 -20.45 -8.68 -16.38
CA LEU A 5 -19.38 -8.10 -17.20
C LEU A 5 -18.11 -8.98 -17.23
N LYS A 6 -17.77 -9.63 -16.11
CA LYS A 6 -16.63 -10.56 -16.02
C LYS A 6 -16.76 -11.75 -16.98
N THR A 7 -17.98 -12.25 -17.19
CA THR A 7 -18.25 -13.34 -18.14
C THR A 7 -18.12 -12.85 -19.57
N LEU A 8 -18.62 -11.66 -19.88
CA LEU A 8 -18.48 -11.08 -21.22
C LEU A 8 -17.00 -10.84 -21.58
N ILE A 9 -16.20 -10.32 -20.64
CA ILE A 9 -14.75 -10.15 -20.81
C ILE A 9 -14.05 -11.50 -21.02
N ALA A 10 -14.44 -12.55 -20.31
CA ALA A 10 -13.88 -13.89 -20.50
C ALA A 10 -14.26 -14.53 -21.85
N LYS A 11 -15.29 -14.02 -22.52
CA LYS A 11 -15.70 -14.45 -23.88
C LYS A 11 -15.03 -13.63 -24.98
N LEU A 12 -14.35 -12.53 -24.68
CA LEU A 12 -13.53 -11.80 -25.64
C LEU A 12 -12.37 -12.69 -26.11
N ASP A 13 -12.05 -12.62 -27.40
CA ASP A 13 -10.81 -13.21 -27.87
C ASP A 13 -9.58 -12.46 -27.31
N THR A 14 -8.42 -13.10 -27.35
CA THR A 14 -7.14 -12.58 -26.87
C THR A 14 -6.85 -11.15 -27.36
N THR A 15 -7.07 -10.87 -28.65
CA THR A 15 -6.88 -9.53 -29.24
C THR A 15 -7.83 -8.50 -28.63
N CYS A 16 -9.12 -8.83 -28.52
CA CYS A 16 -10.14 -7.95 -27.93
C CYS A 16 -9.91 -7.72 -26.43
N ARG A 17 -9.46 -8.73 -25.69
CA ARG A 17 -9.15 -8.62 -24.26
C ARG A 17 -7.96 -7.70 -24.03
N LEU A 18 -6.87 -7.89 -24.76
CA LEU A 18 -5.69 -7.03 -24.70
C LEU A 18 -6.03 -5.58 -25.12
N ALA A 19 -6.86 -5.39 -26.15
CA ALA A 19 -7.33 -4.07 -26.56
C ALA A 19 -8.17 -3.39 -25.46
N THR A 20 -9.01 -4.15 -24.75
CA THR A 20 -9.81 -3.63 -23.63
C THR A 20 -8.94 -3.24 -22.43
N GLU A 21 -7.89 -4.02 -22.13
CA GLU A 21 -6.89 -3.68 -21.10
C GLU A 21 -6.09 -2.42 -21.47
N ARG A 22 -5.65 -2.31 -22.74
CA ARG A 22 -4.99 -1.11 -23.27
C ARG A 22 -5.93 0.10 -23.21
N ALA A 23 -7.20 -0.06 -23.56
CA ALA A 23 -8.20 0.99 -23.47
C ALA A 23 -8.37 1.52 -22.04
N ALA A 24 -8.38 0.64 -21.03
CA ALA A 24 -8.42 1.03 -19.63
C ALA A 24 -7.14 1.79 -19.19
N SER A 25 -5.97 1.36 -19.66
CA SER A 25 -4.70 2.06 -19.42
C SER A 25 -4.68 3.45 -20.08
N VAL A 26 -5.16 3.58 -21.32
CA VAL A 26 -5.26 4.86 -22.03
C VAL A 26 -6.24 5.80 -21.33
N CYS A 27 -7.39 5.29 -20.89
CA CYS A 27 -8.39 6.04 -20.11
C CYS A 27 -7.76 6.61 -18.82
N LEU A 28 -6.98 5.80 -18.09
CA LEU A 28 -6.25 6.23 -16.90
C LEU A 28 -5.20 7.31 -17.23
N SER A 29 -4.41 7.10 -18.30
CA SER A 29 -3.35 8.05 -18.70
C SER A 29 -3.88 9.42 -19.12
N ARG A 30 -5.09 9.47 -19.70
CA ARG A 30 -5.77 10.69 -20.12
C ARG A 30 -6.67 11.30 -19.03
N GLY A 31 -6.79 10.64 -17.87
CA GLY A 31 -7.59 11.12 -16.74
C GLY A 31 -9.10 11.14 -16.99
N HIS A 32 -9.60 10.27 -17.87
CA HIS A 32 -11.04 10.14 -18.15
C HIS A 32 -11.76 9.37 -17.03
N TYR A 33 -13.06 9.62 -16.86
CA TYR A 33 -13.86 9.00 -15.79
C TYR A 33 -14.29 7.56 -16.10
N GLU A 34 -14.64 7.29 -17.36
CA GLU A 34 -15.15 5.99 -17.81
C GLU A 34 -14.40 5.51 -19.06
N VAL A 35 -14.25 4.19 -19.19
CA VAL A 35 -13.74 3.55 -20.41
C VAL A 35 -14.89 3.47 -21.41
N GLU A 36 -14.84 4.35 -22.40
CA GLU A 36 -15.83 4.48 -23.48
C GLU A 36 -15.50 3.65 -24.74
N LEU A 37 -16.46 3.56 -25.66
CA LEU A 37 -16.36 2.81 -26.94
C LEU A 37 -15.15 3.24 -27.77
N GLU A 38 -14.85 4.54 -27.81
CA GLU A 38 -13.76 5.13 -28.57
C GLU A 38 -12.40 4.59 -28.11
N HIS A 39 -12.22 4.33 -26.82
CA HIS A 39 -10.95 3.82 -26.28
C HIS A 39 -10.67 2.40 -26.78
N VAL A 40 -11.69 1.54 -26.81
CA VAL A 40 -11.56 0.15 -27.26
C VAL A 40 -11.36 0.08 -28.77
N LEU A 41 -12.10 0.89 -29.54
CA LEU A 41 -11.94 0.97 -30.99
C LEU A 41 -10.55 1.51 -31.38
N LEU A 42 -10.04 2.52 -30.68
CA LEU A 42 -8.70 3.05 -30.90
C LEU A 42 -7.62 1.99 -30.64
N ALA A 43 -7.75 1.25 -29.53
CA ALA A 43 -6.81 0.17 -29.18
C ALA A 43 -6.87 -1.01 -30.16
N LEU A 44 -8.02 -1.29 -30.76
CA LEU A 44 -8.18 -2.30 -31.81
C LEU A 44 -7.59 -1.84 -33.16
N LEU A 45 -7.66 -0.54 -33.47
CA LEU A 45 -7.05 0.03 -34.68
C LEU A 45 -5.52 0.04 -34.66
N ASP A 46 -4.89 0.01 -33.49
CA ASP A 46 -3.44 -0.16 -33.35
C ASP A 46 -2.98 -1.56 -33.82
N GLU A 47 -3.87 -2.55 -33.80
CA GLU A 47 -3.58 -3.90 -34.29
C GLU A 47 -3.94 -4.04 -35.77
N SER A 48 -2.91 -3.90 -36.63
CA SER A 48 -3.06 -3.88 -38.09
C SER A 48 -3.62 -5.18 -38.70
N ALA A 49 -3.55 -6.28 -37.94
CA ALA A 49 -4.01 -7.61 -38.37
C ALA A 49 -5.31 -8.07 -37.70
N SER A 50 -6.05 -7.19 -37.01
CA SER A 50 -7.35 -7.47 -36.40
C SER A 50 -8.49 -7.63 -37.42
N ASP A 51 -9.59 -8.28 -37.04
CA ASP A 51 -10.81 -8.35 -37.88
C ASP A 51 -11.30 -6.93 -38.24
N LEU A 52 -11.27 -6.00 -37.28
CA LEU A 52 -11.61 -4.59 -37.50
C LEU A 52 -10.78 -3.97 -38.64
N ALA A 53 -9.45 -4.16 -38.61
CA ALA A 53 -8.56 -3.63 -39.66
C ALA A 53 -8.79 -4.32 -41.01
N CYS A 54 -9.13 -5.61 -41.03
CA CYS A 54 -9.47 -6.33 -42.25
C CYS A 54 -10.78 -5.82 -42.87
N VAL A 55 -11.83 -5.65 -42.06
CA VAL A 55 -13.13 -5.13 -42.50
C VAL A 55 -13.01 -3.71 -43.05
N LEU A 56 -12.22 -2.84 -42.41
CA LEU A 56 -12.01 -1.47 -42.89
C LEU A 56 -11.27 -1.44 -44.24
N ARG A 57 -10.26 -2.31 -44.42
CA ARG A 57 -9.56 -2.47 -45.71
C ARG A 57 -10.49 -2.99 -46.80
N ALA A 58 -11.29 -4.01 -46.51
CA ALA A 58 -12.27 -4.57 -47.45
C ALA A 58 -13.33 -3.54 -47.86
N SER A 59 -13.74 -2.67 -46.93
CA SER A 59 -14.74 -1.62 -47.13
C SER A 59 -14.17 -0.32 -47.72
N ARG A 60 -12.86 -0.26 -48.00
CA ARG A 60 -12.12 0.94 -48.47
C ARG A 60 -12.25 2.17 -47.54
N VAL A 61 -12.45 1.93 -46.25
CA VAL A 61 -12.50 2.99 -45.23
C VAL A 61 -11.08 3.34 -44.79
N ASP A 62 -10.75 4.64 -44.77
CA ASP A 62 -9.44 5.11 -44.32
C ASP A 62 -9.29 5.00 -42.79
N ALA A 63 -8.48 4.02 -42.35
CA ALA A 63 -8.21 3.76 -40.95
C ALA A 63 -7.46 4.91 -40.24
N HIS A 64 -6.57 5.64 -40.94
CA HIS A 64 -5.86 6.77 -40.34
C HIS A 64 -6.81 7.91 -40.03
N ALA A 65 -7.75 8.15 -40.93
CA ALA A 65 -8.68 9.22 -40.77
C ALA A 65 -9.80 8.85 -39.77
N LEU A 66 -10.22 7.57 -39.69
CA LEU A 66 -11.08 7.06 -38.63
C LEU A 66 -10.43 7.21 -37.24
N ARG A 67 -9.14 6.88 -37.14
CA ARG A 67 -8.34 7.11 -35.92
C ARG A 67 -8.35 8.58 -35.49
N ALA A 68 -8.13 9.50 -36.43
CA ALA A 68 -8.13 10.94 -36.14
C ALA A 68 -9.49 11.45 -35.65
N ASP A 69 -10.60 10.88 -36.13
CA ASP A 69 -11.95 11.22 -35.65
C ASP A 69 -12.19 10.70 -34.22
N LEU A 70 -11.81 9.46 -33.93
CA LEU A 70 -11.91 8.87 -32.58
C LEU A 70 -11.04 9.63 -31.55
N GLU A 71 -9.82 10.01 -31.92
CA GLU A 71 -8.94 10.81 -31.07
C GLU A 71 -9.54 12.21 -30.78
N ARG A 72 -10.23 12.81 -31.76
CA ARG A 72 -10.92 14.10 -31.60
C ARG A 72 -12.12 14.00 -30.65
N GLU A 73 -12.89 12.90 -30.71
CA GLU A 73 -13.97 12.67 -29.74
C GLU A 73 -13.45 12.41 -28.34
N LEU A 74 -12.36 11.64 -28.19
CA LEU A 74 -11.72 11.43 -26.89
C LEU A 74 -11.25 12.73 -26.24
N GLN A 75 -10.78 13.71 -27.02
CA GLN A 75 -10.40 15.03 -26.49
C GLN A 75 -11.59 15.85 -25.96
N ARG A 76 -12.82 15.52 -26.33
CA ARG A 76 -14.05 16.19 -25.85
C ARG A 76 -14.54 15.62 -24.52
N LEU A 77 -14.01 14.49 -24.07
CA LEU A 77 -14.39 13.87 -22.81
C LEU A 77 -13.84 14.69 -21.63
N LYS A 78 -14.58 14.66 -20.50
CA LYS A 78 -14.17 15.35 -19.28
C LYS A 78 -12.96 14.65 -18.65
N THR A 79 -11.95 15.43 -18.28
CA THR A 79 -10.72 14.98 -17.63
C THR A 79 -10.69 15.38 -16.14
N GLY A 80 -9.94 14.65 -15.32
CA GLY A 80 -9.70 14.99 -13.90
C GLY A 80 -9.99 13.87 -12.90
N ASN A 81 -10.12 12.63 -13.37
CA ASN A 81 -10.37 11.48 -12.49
C ASN A 81 -9.08 11.03 -11.78
N THR A 82 -9.12 10.92 -10.45
CA THR A 82 -8.01 10.39 -9.62
C THR A 82 -8.26 8.96 -9.13
N ARG A 83 -9.36 8.33 -9.56
CA ARG A 83 -9.76 6.95 -9.22
C ARG A 83 -9.60 6.01 -10.42
N THR A 84 -9.64 4.70 -10.18
CA THR A 84 -9.67 3.69 -11.27
C THR A 84 -10.92 3.88 -12.15
N PRO A 85 -10.78 4.01 -13.48
CA PRO A 85 -11.91 4.24 -14.37
C PRO A 85 -12.82 3.00 -14.44
N VAL A 86 -14.13 3.23 -14.54
CA VAL A 86 -15.16 2.18 -14.67
C VAL A 86 -15.56 2.05 -16.15
N PHE A 87 -16.07 0.90 -16.58
CA PHE A 87 -16.57 0.75 -17.95
C PHE A 87 -17.91 1.46 -18.14
N SER A 88 -18.07 2.16 -19.26
CA SER A 88 -19.32 2.87 -19.54
C SER A 88 -20.47 1.89 -19.81
N PRO A 89 -21.73 2.25 -19.50
CA PRO A 89 -22.90 1.41 -19.78
C PRO A 89 -23.01 1.01 -21.26
N HIS A 90 -22.56 1.88 -22.16
CA HIS A 90 -22.54 1.63 -23.61
C HIS A 90 -21.53 0.57 -24.01
N LEU A 91 -20.37 0.53 -23.35
CA LEU A 91 -19.38 -0.52 -23.58
C LEU A 91 -19.88 -1.89 -23.11
N ILE A 92 -20.59 -1.93 -21.98
CA ILE A 92 -21.23 -3.17 -21.48
C ILE A 92 -22.28 -3.64 -22.48
N ALA A 93 -23.13 -2.74 -22.98
CA ALA A 93 -24.13 -3.05 -24.00
C ALA A 93 -23.49 -3.57 -25.31
N LEU A 94 -22.35 -3.01 -25.73
CA LEU A 94 -21.60 -3.50 -26.89
C LEU A 94 -21.18 -4.97 -26.70
N PHE A 95 -20.64 -5.33 -25.53
CA PHE A 95 -20.24 -6.71 -25.26
C PHE A 95 -21.42 -7.68 -25.19
N GLU A 96 -22.54 -7.27 -24.60
CA GLU A 96 -23.77 -8.09 -24.58
C GLU A 96 -24.29 -8.36 -26.00
N GLN A 97 -24.35 -7.34 -26.85
CA GLN A 97 -24.80 -7.48 -28.23
C GLN A 97 -23.82 -8.29 -29.08
N ALA A 98 -22.51 -8.07 -28.92
CA ALA A 98 -21.50 -8.83 -29.62
C ALA A 98 -21.48 -10.31 -29.22
N TRP A 99 -21.74 -10.61 -27.94
CA TRP A 99 -21.92 -11.99 -27.49
C TRP A 99 -23.14 -12.65 -28.14
N LEU A 100 -24.27 -11.94 -28.22
CA LEU A 100 -25.48 -12.46 -28.87
C LEU A 100 -25.19 -12.84 -30.33
N ILE A 101 -24.48 -11.97 -31.05
CA ILE A 101 -24.09 -12.22 -32.45
C ILE A 101 -23.10 -13.40 -32.54
N ALA A 102 -22.03 -13.39 -31.75
CA ALA A 102 -21.02 -14.46 -31.75
C ALA A 102 -21.59 -15.82 -31.34
N SER A 103 -22.59 -15.85 -30.44
CA SER A 103 -23.24 -17.08 -30.00
C SER A 103 -24.14 -17.74 -31.06
N LEU A 104 -24.58 -16.95 -32.06
CA LEU A 104 -25.35 -17.44 -33.21
C LEU A 104 -24.44 -17.93 -34.34
N ASP A 105 -23.19 -17.49 -34.36
CA ASP A 105 -22.20 -17.89 -35.35
C ASP A 105 -21.56 -19.23 -34.93
N SER A 106 -21.80 -20.28 -35.71
CA SER A 106 -21.60 -21.68 -35.29
C SER A 106 -20.13 -22.09 -35.17
N ALA A 107 -19.21 -21.25 -35.64
CA ALA A 107 -17.79 -21.58 -35.82
C ALA A 107 -16.90 -21.13 -34.65
N THR A 108 -17.26 -20.09 -33.89
CA THR A 108 -16.38 -19.52 -32.86
C THR A 108 -17.12 -19.16 -31.57
N GLY A 109 -16.85 -19.90 -30.49
CA GLY A 109 -17.41 -19.66 -29.14
C GLY A 109 -16.82 -18.46 -28.39
N ARG A 110 -16.27 -17.46 -29.10
CA ARG A 110 -15.61 -16.25 -28.58
C ARG A 110 -15.97 -15.02 -29.41
N ILE A 111 -15.92 -13.84 -28.77
CA ILE A 111 -16.21 -12.54 -29.37
C ILE A 111 -14.92 -11.99 -30.03
N ARG A 112 -14.88 -12.03 -31.36
CA ARG A 112 -13.83 -11.39 -32.18
C ARG A 112 -14.10 -9.90 -32.43
N SER A 113 -13.11 -9.13 -32.86
CA SER A 113 -13.26 -7.68 -33.07
C SER A 113 -14.23 -7.33 -34.20
N GLY A 114 -14.41 -8.23 -35.17
CA GLY A 114 -15.46 -8.11 -36.19
C GLY A 114 -16.88 -8.23 -35.60
N HIS A 115 -17.06 -9.04 -34.55
CA HIS A 115 -18.35 -9.14 -33.84
C HIS A 115 -18.65 -7.88 -33.03
N LEU A 116 -17.62 -7.25 -32.43
CA LEU A 116 -17.77 -5.96 -31.78
C LEU A 116 -18.18 -4.88 -32.79
N LEU A 117 -17.55 -4.84 -33.97
CA LEU A 117 -17.93 -3.91 -35.03
C LEU A 117 -19.36 -4.16 -35.53
N LEU A 118 -19.72 -5.42 -35.74
CA LEU A 118 -21.07 -5.78 -36.20
C LEU A 118 -22.14 -5.40 -35.14
N ALA A 119 -21.84 -5.61 -33.86
CA ALA A 119 -22.72 -5.20 -32.76
C ALA A 119 -22.88 -3.67 -32.69
N LEU A 120 -21.78 -2.93 -32.85
CA LEU A 120 -21.75 -1.47 -32.86
C LEU A 120 -22.64 -0.90 -33.98
N LEU A 121 -22.62 -1.50 -35.17
CA LEU A 121 -23.34 -1.01 -36.34
C LEU A 121 -24.79 -1.51 -36.45
N ASN A 122 -25.10 -2.66 -35.85
CA ASN A 122 -26.42 -3.31 -35.98
C ASN A 122 -27.39 -2.98 -34.83
N ALA A 123 -26.90 -2.71 -33.62
CA ALA A 123 -27.77 -2.34 -32.50
C ALA A 123 -28.20 -0.86 -32.61
N PRO A 124 -29.50 -0.52 -32.59
CA PRO A 124 -29.99 0.84 -32.84
C PRO A 124 -29.37 1.92 -31.93
N ASP A 125 -29.23 1.60 -30.64
CA ASP A 125 -28.66 2.52 -29.65
C ASP A 125 -27.16 2.74 -29.88
N LEU A 126 -26.42 1.70 -30.27
CA LEU A 126 -24.97 1.75 -30.50
C LEU A 126 -24.61 2.35 -31.86
N ALA A 127 -25.45 2.13 -32.88
CA ALA A 127 -25.24 2.67 -34.22
C ALA A 127 -25.31 4.20 -34.26
N GLN A 128 -26.13 4.80 -33.39
CA GLN A 128 -26.16 6.25 -33.21
C GLN A 128 -24.83 6.80 -32.67
N PHE A 129 -24.21 6.09 -31.72
CA PHE A 129 -22.87 6.43 -31.24
C PHE A 129 -21.82 6.24 -32.34
N ALA A 130 -21.91 5.16 -33.13
CA ALA A 130 -21.00 4.94 -34.26
C ALA A 130 -21.01 6.11 -35.24
N GLN A 131 -22.19 6.60 -35.65
CA GLN A 131 -22.29 7.75 -36.55
C GLN A 131 -21.82 9.06 -35.94
N ARG A 132 -22.00 9.25 -34.62
CA ARG A 132 -21.47 10.40 -33.89
C ARG A 132 -19.94 10.37 -33.82
N MET A 133 -19.36 9.19 -33.59
CA MET A 133 -17.91 8.99 -33.48
C MET A 133 -17.21 9.25 -34.83
N SER A 134 -17.72 8.68 -35.92
CA SER A 134 -17.26 9.00 -37.27
C SER A 134 -18.31 8.68 -38.32
N SER A 135 -18.49 9.58 -39.28
CA SER A 135 -19.34 9.35 -40.45
C SER A 135 -18.86 8.19 -41.32
N ARG A 136 -17.58 7.80 -41.21
CA ARG A 136 -16.97 6.70 -41.96
C ARG A 136 -17.51 5.33 -41.59
N PHE A 137 -18.08 5.15 -40.40
CA PHE A 137 -18.73 3.90 -40.02
C PHE A 137 -19.95 3.59 -40.91
N ALA A 138 -20.55 4.59 -41.56
CA ALA A 138 -21.66 4.40 -42.50
C ALA A 138 -21.21 3.78 -43.84
N GLU A 139 -19.91 3.83 -44.16
CA GLU A 139 -19.34 3.25 -45.38
C GLU A 139 -19.12 1.73 -45.26
N VAL A 140 -19.20 1.17 -44.04
CA VAL A 140 -19.07 -0.26 -43.80
C VAL A 140 -20.36 -0.98 -44.18
N PRO A 141 -20.36 -1.92 -45.15
CA PRO A 141 -21.54 -2.67 -45.55
C PRO A 141 -21.91 -3.71 -44.49
N VAL A 142 -22.80 -3.34 -43.56
CA VAL A 142 -23.27 -4.19 -42.45
C VAL A 142 -23.87 -5.52 -42.94
N ALA A 143 -24.55 -5.52 -44.09
CA ALA A 143 -25.10 -6.72 -44.70
C ALA A 143 -24.01 -7.72 -45.12
N ASP A 144 -22.90 -7.22 -45.69
CA ASP A 144 -21.77 -8.06 -46.09
C ASP A 144 -21.03 -8.59 -44.86
N LEU A 145 -20.84 -7.77 -43.82
CA LEU A 145 -20.25 -8.21 -42.56
C LEU A 145 -21.10 -9.27 -41.84
N LYS A 146 -22.44 -9.21 -41.98
CA LYS A 146 -23.37 -10.17 -41.37
C LYS A 146 -23.47 -11.48 -42.15
N HIS A 147 -23.40 -11.45 -43.48
CA HIS A 147 -23.63 -12.62 -44.34
C HIS A 147 -22.35 -13.27 -44.85
N ARG A 148 -21.23 -12.55 -44.88
CA ARG A 148 -19.93 -12.99 -45.41
C ARG A 148 -18.80 -12.72 -44.40
N PHE A 149 -19.07 -12.96 -43.12
CA PHE A 149 -18.16 -12.63 -42.02
C PHE A 149 -16.74 -13.20 -42.22
N ASP A 150 -16.63 -14.50 -42.52
CA ASP A 150 -15.34 -15.18 -42.68
C ASP A 150 -14.59 -14.75 -43.95
N GLU A 151 -15.29 -14.41 -45.02
CA GLU A 151 -14.65 -13.90 -46.26
C GLU A 151 -14.11 -12.48 -46.09
N VAL A 152 -14.81 -11.64 -45.31
CA VAL A 152 -14.41 -10.24 -45.08
C VAL A 152 -13.29 -10.14 -44.03
N THR A 153 -13.16 -11.13 -43.16
CA THR A 153 -12.11 -11.22 -42.12
C THR A 153 -10.94 -12.13 -42.52
N GLU A 154 -10.88 -12.56 -43.78
CA GLU A 154 -9.81 -13.41 -44.29
C GLU A 154 -8.43 -12.71 -44.17
N GLY A 155 -7.49 -13.36 -43.49
CA GLY A 155 -6.15 -12.81 -43.20
C GLY A 155 -6.00 -12.12 -41.84
N SER A 156 -7.04 -12.16 -41.00
CA SER A 156 -6.98 -11.73 -39.60
C SER A 156 -6.25 -12.74 -38.71
N ILE A 157 -5.49 -12.26 -37.73
CA ILE A 157 -4.90 -13.12 -36.68
C ILE A 157 -5.98 -13.74 -35.78
N GLU A 158 -7.17 -13.14 -35.74
CA GLU A 158 -8.31 -13.62 -34.95
C GLU A 158 -9.08 -14.75 -35.68
N ALA A 159 -8.77 -14.99 -36.96
CA ALA A 159 -9.34 -16.08 -37.75
C ALA A 159 -8.54 -17.40 -37.64
N MET A 160 -7.33 -17.37 -37.07
CA MET A 160 -6.55 -18.59 -36.84
C MET A 160 -7.14 -19.40 -35.68
N PRO A 161 -7.53 -20.67 -35.91
CA PRO A 161 -7.84 -21.55 -34.79
C PRO A 161 -6.53 -21.85 -34.07
N LEU A 162 -6.40 -21.39 -32.82
CA LEU A 162 -5.42 -21.94 -31.89
C LEU A 162 -5.66 -23.45 -31.82
N GLU A 163 -4.74 -24.25 -32.35
CA GLU A 163 -4.67 -25.69 -32.05
C GLU A 163 -4.66 -25.83 -30.53
N GLY A 164 -5.77 -26.34 -29.98
CA GLY A 164 -5.95 -26.52 -28.54
C GLY A 164 -7.28 -26.06 -27.95
N ALA A 165 -8.26 -25.58 -28.74
CA ALA A 165 -9.55 -25.19 -28.16
C ALA A 165 -10.73 -25.29 -29.14
N ASN A 166 -11.22 -26.51 -29.40
CA ASN A 166 -12.66 -26.83 -29.51
C ASN A 166 -12.87 -28.29 -29.95
N GLU A 167 -13.36 -29.14 -29.04
CA GLU A 167 -14.34 -30.16 -29.42
C GLU A 167 -15.66 -29.87 -28.70
N PRO A 168 -16.73 -29.52 -29.42
CA PRO A 168 -18.10 -29.69 -28.97
C PRO A 168 -18.63 -31.07 -29.38
N VAL A 169 -19.51 -31.59 -28.55
CA VAL A 169 -19.93 -32.98 -28.50
C VAL A 169 -21.16 -33.27 -29.38
N ARG A 170 -21.11 -34.45 -30.04
CA ARG A 170 -22.19 -35.45 -30.37
C ARG A 170 -22.83 -35.53 -31.76
N GLY A 171 -22.73 -36.74 -32.37
CA GLY A 171 -23.87 -37.40 -33.03
C GLY A 171 -23.69 -38.47 -34.14
N ALA A 172 -23.20 -39.67 -33.79
CA ALA A 172 -23.78 -41.00 -34.14
C ALA A 172 -23.58 -41.67 -35.53
N GLY A 173 -22.91 -42.84 -35.53
CA GLY A 173 -22.90 -43.85 -36.62
C GLY A 173 -21.69 -44.80 -36.60
N THR A 174 -21.92 -46.06 -36.20
CA THR A 174 -21.18 -47.35 -36.40
C THR A 174 -20.06 -47.39 -37.47
N ASP A 175 -18.93 -48.11 -37.38
CA ASP A 175 -18.39 -49.15 -36.49
C ASP A 175 -16.85 -49.16 -36.64
N ALA A 176 -16.10 -49.10 -35.54
CA ALA A 176 -14.82 -49.80 -35.34
C ALA A 176 -14.31 -49.55 -33.91
N SER A 177 -14.06 -50.64 -33.20
CA SER A 177 -13.81 -50.75 -31.76
C SER A 177 -12.48 -50.17 -31.27
N GLY A 178 -12.55 -49.34 -30.21
CA GLY A 178 -11.64 -49.47 -29.06
C GLY A 178 -10.86 -48.23 -28.59
N ALA A 179 -11.51 -47.31 -27.87
CA ALA A 179 -11.06 -46.67 -26.60
C ALA A 179 -11.54 -45.20 -26.51
N PHE A 180 -12.71 -44.99 -25.89
CA PHE A 180 -13.27 -43.67 -25.59
C PHE A 180 -12.57 -43.00 -24.40
N ALA A 181 -12.29 -41.69 -24.50
CA ALA A 181 -12.00 -40.84 -23.36
C ALA A 181 -13.24 -40.76 -22.44
N ALA A 182 -13.07 -41.13 -21.16
CA ALA A 182 -14.15 -41.25 -20.21
C ALA A 182 -14.70 -39.86 -19.79
N GLN A 183 -16.03 -39.71 -19.77
CA GLN A 183 -16.69 -38.65 -19.01
C GLN A 183 -16.31 -38.78 -17.53
N SER A 184 -15.92 -37.67 -16.89
CA SER A 184 -15.61 -37.67 -15.45
C SER A 184 -16.83 -38.16 -14.66
N LYS A 185 -16.59 -38.99 -13.65
CA LYS A 185 -17.66 -39.58 -12.80
C LYS A 185 -18.28 -38.54 -11.85
N THR A 186 -17.72 -37.33 -11.74
CA THR A 186 -18.07 -36.29 -10.75
C THR A 186 -17.89 -34.86 -11.32
N PRO A 187 -18.76 -34.43 -12.24
CA PRO A 187 -18.59 -33.18 -12.98
C PRO A 187 -18.71 -31.91 -12.12
N ALA A 188 -19.55 -31.89 -11.07
CA ALA A 188 -19.65 -30.72 -10.20
C ALA A 188 -18.43 -30.58 -9.28
N LEU A 189 -17.92 -31.69 -8.74
CA LEU A 189 -16.70 -31.67 -7.94
C LEU A 189 -15.50 -31.20 -8.75
N ASP A 190 -15.31 -31.67 -9.99
CA ASP A 190 -14.14 -31.28 -10.79
C ASP A 190 -14.20 -29.81 -11.25
N THR A 191 -15.41 -29.22 -11.32
CA THR A 191 -15.59 -27.82 -11.71
C THR A 191 -15.48 -26.84 -10.54
N TYR A 192 -16.06 -27.19 -9.39
CA TYR A 192 -16.20 -26.27 -8.24
C TYR A 192 -15.25 -26.58 -7.09
N THR A 193 -14.41 -27.61 -7.22
CA THR A 193 -13.44 -27.96 -6.18
C THR A 193 -12.05 -28.25 -6.75
N THR A 194 -11.02 -28.02 -5.92
CA THR A 194 -9.63 -28.37 -6.24
C THR A 194 -9.17 -29.50 -5.32
N ASP A 195 -8.57 -30.56 -5.87
CA ASP A 195 -8.10 -31.72 -5.10
C ASP A 195 -6.69 -31.47 -4.53
N LEU A 196 -6.62 -31.13 -3.24
CA LEU A 196 -5.34 -30.90 -2.55
C LEU A 196 -4.55 -32.19 -2.34
N THR A 197 -5.22 -33.32 -2.17
CA THR A 197 -4.52 -34.61 -1.99
C THR A 197 -3.81 -35.02 -3.27
N GLN A 198 -4.42 -34.75 -4.43
CA GLN A 198 -3.76 -34.97 -5.72
C GLN A 198 -2.56 -34.04 -5.91
N ARG A 199 -2.74 -32.73 -5.71
CA ARG A 199 -1.64 -31.74 -5.81
C ARG A 199 -0.48 -32.06 -4.87
N ALA A 200 -0.77 -32.55 -3.66
CA ALA A 200 0.24 -33.00 -2.72
C ALA A 200 1.03 -34.23 -3.21
N ARG A 201 0.39 -35.15 -3.94
CA ARG A 201 1.07 -36.31 -4.57
C ARG A 201 1.93 -35.89 -5.76
N GLU A 202 1.52 -34.84 -6.47
CA GLU A 202 2.25 -34.26 -7.61
C GLU A 202 3.40 -33.34 -7.18
N GLY A 203 3.49 -33.02 -5.89
CA GLY A 203 4.55 -32.16 -5.33
C GLY A 203 4.30 -30.66 -5.52
N GLU A 204 3.05 -30.27 -5.80
CA GLU A 204 2.64 -28.87 -6.04
C GLU A 204 2.15 -28.14 -4.77
N VAL A 205 2.29 -28.77 -3.61
CA VAL A 205 1.91 -28.21 -2.31
C VAL A 205 3.18 -27.91 -1.53
N ASP A 206 3.28 -26.68 -1.02
CA ASP A 206 4.44 -26.23 -0.26
C ASP A 206 4.63 -27.04 1.02
N PRO A 207 5.88 -27.26 1.46
CA PRO A 207 6.15 -27.96 2.71
C PRO A 207 5.63 -27.17 3.91
N VAL A 208 4.86 -27.84 4.76
CA VAL A 208 4.28 -27.25 5.97
C VAL A 208 5.11 -27.66 7.18
N ILE A 209 5.65 -26.67 7.90
CA ILE A 209 6.47 -26.85 9.11
C ILE A 209 5.77 -26.14 10.28
N GLY A 210 5.81 -26.72 11.48
CA GLY A 210 5.41 -26.02 12.71
C GLY A 210 3.90 -25.95 12.97
N ARG A 211 3.11 -26.76 12.26
CA ARG A 211 1.65 -26.92 12.46
C ARG A 211 1.24 -28.36 12.77
N GLU A 212 2.17 -29.17 13.28
CA GLU A 212 1.97 -30.60 13.50
C GLU A 212 0.90 -30.87 14.57
N ALA A 213 0.77 -29.99 15.57
CA ALA A 213 -0.22 -30.11 16.64
C ALA A 213 -1.64 -29.90 16.10
N GLU A 214 -1.86 -28.85 15.32
CA GLU A 214 -3.15 -28.52 14.71
C GLU A 214 -3.55 -29.55 13.65
N ILE A 215 -2.59 -30.05 12.85
CA ILE A 215 -2.83 -31.14 11.89
C ILE A 215 -3.25 -32.40 12.63
N ARG A 216 -2.54 -32.78 13.72
CA ARG A 216 -2.90 -33.95 14.53
C ARG A 216 -4.28 -33.80 15.16
N GLN A 217 -4.60 -32.63 15.71
CA GLN A 217 -5.92 -32.35 16.27
C GLN A 217 -7.02 -32.45 15.20
N THR A 218 -6.74 -31.98 13.98
CA THR A 218 -7.67 -32.07 12.84
C THR A 218 -7.93 -33.54 12.47
N ILE A 219 -6.88 -34.37 12.41
CA ILE A 219 -6.99 -35.84 12.20
C ILE A 219 -7.83 -36.48 13.30
N ASP A 220 -7.55 -36.16 14.57
CA ASP A 220 -8.26 -36.70 15.73
C ASP A 220 -9.76 -36.36 15.67
N ILE A 221 -10.10 -35.15 15.24
CA ILE A 221 -11.48 -34.70 15.08
C ILE A 221 -12.17 -35.46 13.94
N LEU A 222 -11.53 -35.59 12.76
CA LEU A 222 -12.09 -36.31 11.61
C LEU A 222 -12.39 -37.79 11.91
N MET A 223 -11.69 -38.38 12.89
CA MET A 223 -11.90 -39.76 13.36
C MET A 223 -13.04 -39.93 14.36
N ARG A 224 -13.60 -38.83 14.90
CA ARG A 224 -14.72 -38.93 15.85
C ARG A 224 -16.00 -39.40 15.18
N ARG A 225 -16.86 -40.07 15.96
CA ARG A 225 -18.21 -40.46 15.53
C ARG A 225 -19.21 -39.29 15.56
N ARG A 226 -19.00 -38.31 16.44
CA ARG A 226 -19.80 -37.08 16.59
C ARG A 226 -18.84 -35.89 16.69
N GLN A 227 -19.29 -34.71 16.25
CA GLN A 227 -18.43 -33.51 16.18
C GLN A 227 -17.16 -33.77 15.38
N ASN A 228 -17.33 -34.35 14.20
CA ASN A 228 -16.25 -34.83 13.34
C ASN A 228 -15.87 -33.83 12.23
N ASN A 229 -16.33 -32.59 12.34
CA ASN A 229 -16.00 -31.51 11.43
C ASN A 229 -15.11 -30.51 12.17
N PRO A 230 -13.81 -30.42 11.88
CA PRO A 230 -12.97 -29.41 12.49
C PRO A 230 -13.29 -28.02 11.91
N ILE A 231 -13.27 -27.00 12.77
CA ILE A 231 -13.29 -25.59 12.38
C ILE A 231 -12.04 -24.89 12.89
N LEU A 232 -11.18 -24.47 11.96
CA LEU A 232 -9.95 -23.73 12.23
C LEU A 232 -10.34 -22.28 12.52
N THR A 233 -10.09 -21.83 13.75
CA THR A 233 -10.34 -20.45 14.17
C THR A 233 -9.04 -19.73 14.48
N GLY A 234 -8.85 -18.55 13.89
CA GLY A 234 -7.65 -17.74 14.07
C GLY A 234 -7.73 -16.47 13.23
N GLU A 235 -6.88 -15.49 13.50
CA GLU A 235 -6.81 -14.27 12.70
C GLU A 235 -6.41 -14.57 11.24
N PRO A 236 -6.66 -13.68 10.27
CA PRO A 236 -6.15 -13.82 8.91
C PRO A 236 -4.60 -13.86 8.90
N GLY A 237 -4.01 -14.68 8.03
CA GLY A 237 -2.55 -14.77 7.87
C GLY A 237 -1.81 -15.70 8.84
N VAL A 238 -2.47 -16.29 9.85
CA VAL A 238 -1.81 -17.24 10.78
C VAL A 238 -1.49 -18.61 10.16
N GLY A 239 -1.88 -18.88 8.92
CA GLY A 239 -1.63 -20.16 8.24
C GLY A 239 -2.72 -21.22 8.45
N LYS A 240 -4.01 -20.83 8.49
CA LYS A 240 -5.13 -21.79 8.54
C LYS A 240 -5.14 -22.74 7.33
N THR A 241 -4.89 -22.20 6.14
CA THR A 241 -4.77 -22.99 4.90
C THR A 241 -3.58 -23.95 4.93
N ALA A 242 -2.45 -23.52 5.50
CA ALA A 242 -1.27 -24.37 5.68
C ALA A 242 -1.55 -25.62 6.54
N VAL A 243 -2.43 -25.53 7.55
CA VAL A 243 -2.86 -26.71 8.32
C VAL A 243 -3.57 -27.74 7.43
N VAL A 244 -4.37 -27.27 6.47
CA VAL A 244 -5.14 -28.10 5.54
C VAL A 244 -4.23 -28.71 4.48
N GLU A 245 -3.30 -27.94 3.95
CA GLU A 245 -2.26 -28.40 3.02
C GLU A 245 -1.35 -29.44 3.70
N GLY A 246 -0.96 -29.20 4.95
CA GLY A 246 -0.18 -30.15 5.75
C GLY A 246 -0.94 -31.46 6.00
N LEU A 247 -2.26 -31.39 6.20
CA LEU A 247 -3.10 -32.59 6.24
C LEU A 247 -3.11 -33.32 4.89
N ALA A 248 -3.20 -32.61 3.77
CA ALA A 248 -3.14 -33.20 2.43
C ALA A 248 -1.82 -33.94 2.18
N LEU A 249 -0.68 -33.34 2.58
CA LEU A 249 0.64 -33.95 2.51
C LEU A 249 0.72 -35.24 3.33
N ARG A 250 0.18 -35.26 4.55
CA ARG A 250 0.16 -36.49 5.37
C ARG A 250 -0.73 -37.58 4.80
N ILE A 251 -1.88 -37.23 4.22
CA ILE A 251 -2.74 -38.18 3.50
C ILE A 251 -2.01 -38.75 2.28
N ALA A 252 -1.34 -37.90 1.50
CA ALA A 252 -0.57 -38.30 0.32
C ALA A 252 0.60 -39.23 0.69
N ALA A 253 1.29 -38.97 1.79
CA ALA A 253 2.37 -39.81 2.32
C ALA A 253 1.89 -41.10 3.01
N GLY A 254 0.58 -41.26 3.25
CA GLY A 254 0.01 -42.37 4.01
C GLY A 254 0.25 -42.32 5.53
N ASP A 255 0.75 -41.20 6.04
CA ASP A 255 1.01 -40.92 7.46
C ASP A 255 -0.26 -40.42 8.19
N VAL A 256 -1.34 -41.20 8.02
CA VAL A 256 -2.65 -40.99 8.66
C VAL A 256 -3.25 -42.35 9.04
N PRO A 257 -4.20 -42.40 10.01
CA PRO A 257 -4.93 -43.61 10.35
C PRO A 257 -5.62 -44.24 9.14
N ASP A 258 -5.78 -45.57 9.14
CA ASP A 258 -6.33 -46.34 8.00
C ASP A 258 -7.63 -45.76 7.40
N PRO A 259 -8.61 -45.28 8.18
CA PRO A 259 -9.85 -44.71 7.61
C PRO A 259 -9.64 -43.40 6.83
N LEU A 260 -8.49 -42.73 6.96
CA LEU A 260 -8.16 -41.50 6.27
C LEU A 260 -7.19 -41.69 5.09
N ARG A 261 -6.55 -42.85 4.95
CA ARG A 261 -5.54 -43.08 3.90
C ARG A 261 -6.10 -42.97 2.48
N SER A 262 -7.35 -43.37 2.29
CA SER A 262 -8.04 -43.32 0.99
C SER A 262 -8.93 -42.08 0.83
N VAL A 263 -8.83 -41.08 1.71
CA VAL A 263 -9.66 -39.87 1.63
C VAL A 263 -9.11 -38.91 0.58
N ALA A 264 -10.00 -38.24 -0.16
CA ALA A 264 -9.65 -37.09 -0.99
C ALA A 264 -10.04 -35.79 -0.27
N LEU A 265 -9.08 -34.88 -0.08
CA LEU A 265 -9.29 -33.56 0.49
C LEU A 265 -9.49 -32.54 -0.63
N ARG A 266 -10.68 -31.98 -0.74
CA ARG A 266 -11.05 -31.05 -1.83
C ARG A 266 -11.43 -29.67 -1.29
N VAL A 267 -10.87 -28.62 -1.86
CA VAL A 267 -11.17 -27.22 -1.51
C VAL A 267 -12.36 -26.75 -2.31
N LEU A 268 -13.37 -26.21 -1.64
CA LEU A 268 -14.53 -25.60 -2.28
C LEU A 268 -14.20 -24.17 -2.73
N ASP A 269 -14.30 -23.90 -4.03
CA ASP A 269 -14.13 -22.55 -4.56
C ASP A 269 -15.45 -21.78 -4.54
N MET A 270 -15.58 -20.88 -3.56
CA MET A 270 -16.75 -20.03 -3.40
C MET A 270 -16.92 -19.04 -4.55
N GLY A 271 -15.82 -18.58 -5.15
CA GLY A 271 -15.81 -17.67 -6.28
C GLY A 271 -16.39 -18.31 -7.54
N LEU A 272 -16.02 -19.56 -7.84
CA LEU A 272 -16.59 -20.32 -8.97
C LEU A 272 -18.06 -20.67 -8.76
N LEU A 273 -18.47 -20.97 -7.52
CA LEU A 273 -19.87 -21.23 -7.21
C LEU A 273 -20.75 -19.99 -7.41
N GLN A 274 -20.26 -18.81 -7.02
CA GLN A 274 -20.96 -17.52 -7.17
C GLN A 274 -20.85 -16.95 -8.59
N ALA A 275 -19.76 -17.22 -9.31
CA ALA A 275 -19.53 -16.73 -10.66
C ALA A 275 -20.64 -17.19 -11.62
N GLY A 276 -21.39 -16.22 -12.16
CA GLY A 276 -22.48 -16.49 -13.08
C GLY A 276 -23.73 -17.12 -12.44
N ALA A 277 -23.87 -17.12 -11.11
CA ALA A 277 -25.14 -17.41 -10.45
C ALA A 277 -25.91 -16.10 -10.28
N SER A 278 -26.76 -15.77 -11.27
CA SER A 278 -27.50 -14.50 -11.29
C SER A 278 -28.77 -14.54 -10.41
N VAL A 279 -29.23 -15.76 -10.09
CA VAL A 279 -30.39 -16.05 -9.25
C VAL A 279 -29.96 -16.89 -8.05
N LYS A 280 -30.39 -16.54 -6.83
CA LYS A 280 -30.09 -17.25 -5.57
C LYS A 280 -30.25 -18.78 -5.67
N GLY A 281 -31.26 -19.24 -6.40
CA GLY A 281 -31.52 -20.66 -6.61
C GLY A 281 -30.45 -21.40 -7.43
N GLU A 282 -29.74 -20.73 -8.33
CA GLU A 282 -28.67 -21.37 -9.12
C GLU A 282 -27.46 -21.70 -8.25
N PHE A 283 -27.06 -20.77 -7.38
CA PHE A 283 -25.99 -21.01 -6.40
C PHE A 283 -26.34 -22.19 -5.47
N GLU A 284 -27.56 -22.17 -4.90
CA GLU A 284 -28.05 -23.25 -4.04
C GLU A 284 -28.08 -24.59 -4.77
N ASN A 285 -28.50 -24.61 -6.04
CA ASN A 285 -28.52 -25.83 -6.87
C ASN A 285 -27.10 -26.35 -7.18
N ARG A 286 -26.13 -25.46 -7.44
CA ARG A 286 -24.73 -25.85 -7.65
C ARG A 286 -24.14 -26.45 -6.38
N LEU A 287 -24.33 -25.80 -5.23
CA LEU A 287 -23.85 -26.30 -3.94
C LEU A 287 -24.51 -27.64 -3.58
N LYS A 288 -25.82 -27.78 -3.83
CA LYS A 288 -26.54 -29.04 -3.65
C LYS A 288 -25.97 -30.15 -4.53
N SER A 289 -25.65 -29.85 -5.79
CA SER A 289 -25.03 -30.82 -6.72
C SER A 289 -23.68 -31.29 -6.20
N VAL A 290 -22.84 -30.38 -5.69
CA VAL A 290 -21.56 -30.73 -5.05
C VAL A 290 -21.79 -31.64 -3.83
N ILE A 291 -22.74 -31.31 -2.95
CA ILE A 291 -23.06 -32.12 -1.76
C ILE A 291 -23.55 -33.52 -2.16
N ASP A 292 -24.41 -33.63 -3.17
CA ASP A 292 -24.96 -34.90 -3.63
C ASP A 292 -23.87 -35.78 -4.29
N GLU A 293 -22.94 -35.18 -5.05
CA GLU A 293 -21.78 -35.90 -5.59
C GLU A 293 -20.82 -36.38 -4.49
N VAL A 294 -20.57 -35.58 -3.45
CA VAL A 294 -19.77 -36.01 -2.29
C VAL A 294 -20.38 -37.24 -1.60
N LYS A 295 -21.72 -37.28 -1.47
CA LYS A 295 -22.42 -38.40 -0.85
C LYS A 295 -22.38 -39.68 -1.69
N GLN A 296 -22.43 -39.54 -3.01
CA GLN A 296 -22.45 -40.66 -3.95
C GLN A 296 -21.05 -41.20 -4.27
N SER A 297 -20.00 -40.45 -3.93
CA SER A 297 -18.61 -40.85 -4.18
C SER A 297 -18.27 -42.15 -3.44
N THR A 298 -17.70 -43.11 -4.18
CA THR A 298 -17.16 -44.36 -3.63
C THR A 298 -15.90 -44.14 -2.80
N GLN A 299 -15.18 -43.06 -3.08
CA GLN A 299 -14.04 -42.62 -2.29
C GLN A 299 -14.52 -41.58 -1.27
N PRO A 300 -14.21 -41.72 0.03
CA PRO A 300 -14.61 -40.71 1.01
C PRO A 300 -13.96 -39.36 0.72
N ILE A 301 -14.77 -38.30 0.61
CA ILE A 301 -14.30 -36.94 0.35
C ILE A 301 -14.45 -36.09 1.62
N VAL A 302 -13.43 -35.31 1.93
CA VAL A 302 -13.48 -34.25 2.94
C VAL A 302 -13.44 -32.91 2.21
N LEU A 303 -14.42 -32.06 2.48
CA LEU A 303 -14.51 -30.75 1.85
C LEU A 303 -13.87 -29.68 2.75
N PHE A 304 -12.91 -28.92 2.23
CA PHE A 304 -12.40 -27.73 2.88
C PHE A 304 -13.19 -26.50 2.40
N ILE A 305 -13.69 -25.72 3.37
CA ILE A 305 -14.41 -24.47 3.12
C ILE A 305 -13.59 -23.36 3.78
N ASP A 306 -12.93 -22.55 2.96
CA ASP A 306 -12.33 -21.32 3.44
C ASP A 306 -13.40 -20.24 3.67
N GLU A 307 -13.14 -19.33 4.59
CA GLU A 307 -14.06 -18.24 4.97
C GLU A 307 -15.51 -18.73 5.18
N ALA A 308 -15.69 -19.77 6.00
CA ALA A 308 -16.96 -20.48 6.11
C ALA A 308 -18.15 -19.61 6.60
N HIS A 309 -17.89 -18.40 7.12
CA HIS A 309 -18.91 -17.42 7.45
C HIS A 309 -19.68 -16.90 6.21
N THR A 310 -19.07 -16.93 5.03
CA THR A 310 -19.68 -16.51 3.75
C THR A 310 -20.90 -17.37 3.38
N ILE A 311 -20.89 -18.66 3.75
CA ILE A 311 -21.97 -19.61 3.51
C ILE A 311 -23.13 -19.46 4.51
N ILE A 312 -22.84 -18.94 5.71
CA ILE A 312 -23.78 -18.88 6.83
C ILE A 312 -24.49 -17.53 6.94
N GLY A 313 -23.91 -16.46 6.40
CA GLY A 313 -24.60 -15.18 6.23
C GLY A 313 -23.80 -13.94 6.62
N ALA A 314 -22.70 -13.68 5.93
CA ALA A 314 -22.11 -12.36 5.88
C ALA A 314 -22.56 -11.64 4.59
N GLY A 315 -23.44 -10.63 4.70
CA GLY A 315 -23.59 -9.67 3.60
C GLY A 315 -24.97 -9.06 3.31
N GLY A 316 -26.02 -9.27 4.11
CA GLY A 316 -27.33 -8.63 3.84
C GLY A 316 -28.34 -8.73 4.98
N GLN A 317 -29.50 -8.08 4.82
CA GLN A 317 -30.65 -8.27 5.73
C GLN A 317 -30.93 -9.77 5.91
N ALA A 318 -31.36 -10.16 7.11
CA ALA A 318 -31.64 -11.55 7.48
C ALA A 318 -32.38 -12.30 6.35
N GLY A 319 -31.72 -13.27 5.72
CA GLY A 319 -32.28 -14.14 4.67
C GLY A 319 -31.61 -14.09 3.28
N GLN A 320 -30.61 -13.22 3.04
CA GLN A 320 -30.05 -13.06 1.67
C GLN A 320 -29.13 -14.21 1.20
N ASN A 321 -28.36 -14.90 2.06
CA ASN A 321 -27.50 -16.04 1.68
C ASN A 321 -27.55 -17.16 2.74
N ASP A 322 -28.65 -17.91 2.85
CA ASP A 322 -28.82 -18.98 3.87
C ASP A 322 -28.53 -20.38 3.31
N ALA A 323 -27.34 -20.55 2.74
CA ALA A 323 -26.84 -21.85 2.29
C ALA A 323 -26.53 -22.81 3.46
N ALA A 324 -26.46 -22.28 4.69
CA ALA A 324 -26.38 -23.07 5.91
C ALA A 324 -27.55 -24.07 6.02
N ASN A 325 -28.74 -23.74 5.52
CA ASN A 325 -29.89 -24.67 5.52
C ASN A 325 -29.67 -25.92 4.66
N LEU A 326 -28.82 -25.84 3.62
CA LEU A 326 -28.47 -27.01 2.79
C LEU A 326 -27.40 -27.87 3.45
N LEU A 327 -26.47 -27.26 4.20
CA LEU A 327 -25.40 -27.97 4.90
C LEU A 327 -25.86 -28.62 6.21
N LYS A 328 -26.74 -27.96 6.98
CA LYS A 328 -27.20 -28.44 8.30
C LYS A 328 -27.69 -29.89 8.28
N PRO A 329 -28.55 -30.34 7.34
CA PRO A 329 -29.00 -31.74 7.30
C PRO A 329 -27.88 -32.72 6.97
N ALA A 330 -27.00 -32.38 6.02
CA ALA A 330 -25.89 -33.24 5.58
C ALA A 330 -24.84 -33.41 6.69
N LEU A 331 -24.51 -32.31 7.38
CA LEU A 331 -23.64 -32.31 8.56
C LEU A 331 -24.26 -33.05 9.75
N ALA A 332 -25.57 -32.90 9.96
CA ALA A 332 -26.28 -33.54 11.08
C ALA A 332 -26.33 -35.06 10.97
N ARG A 333 -26.47 -35.58 9.74
CA ARG A 333 -26.47 -37.03 9.44
C ARG A 333 -25.07 -37.61 9.33
N GLY A 334 -24.02 -36.79 9.33
CA GLY A 334 -22.63 -37.24 9.17
C GLY A 334 -22.31 -37.72 7.75
N GLU A 335 -23.18 -37.41 6.79
CA GLU A 335 -23.03 -37.75 5.36
C GLU A 335 -21.99 -36.86 4.68
N LEU A 336 -21.72 -35.69 5.25
CA LEU A 336 -20.74 -34.72 4.77
C LEU A 336 -19.69 -34.47 5.85
N ARG A 337 -18.41 -34.67 5.51
CA ARG A 337 -17.27 -34.30 6.36
C ARG A 337 -16.66 -33.03 5.82
N THR A 338 -16.53 -32.03 6.69
CA THR A 338 -16.00 -30.72 6.30
C THR A 338 -14.93 -30.23 7.26
N ILE A 339 -13.91 -29.60 6.71
CA ILE A 339 -12.98 -28.73 7.44
C ILE A 339 -13.38 -27.30 7.09
N ALA A 340 -13.63 -26.46 8.08
CA ALA A 340 -13.96 -25.05 7.87
C ALA A 340 -12.86 -24.16 8.40
N ALA A 341 -12.60 -23.01 7.78
CA ALA A 341 -11.74 -21.96 8.32
C ALA A 341 -12.53 -20.66 8.49
N THR A 342 -12.31 -19.94 9.59
CA THR A 342 -12.96 -18.66 9.88
C THR A 342 -12.14 -17.85 10.88
N THR A 343 -12.45 -16.56 11.06
CA THR A 343 -11.89 -15.77 12.15
C THR A 343 -12.60 -16.03 13.48
N TRP A 344 -11.96 -15.68 14.59
CA TRP A 344 -12.56 -15.87 15.92
C TRP A 344 -13.83 -15.02 16.11
N SER A 345 -13.81 -13.78 15.62
CA SER A 345 -14.95 -12.85 15.68
C SER A 345 -16.15 -13.40 14.89
N GLU A 346 -15.92 -13.92 13.69
CA GLU A 346 -16.94 -14.55 12.83
C GLU A 346 -17.48 -15.84 13.45
N TYR A 347 -16.61 -16.68 14.04
CA TYR A 347 -17.05 -17.87 14.77
C TYR A 347 -18.06 -17.52 15.88
N LYS A 348 -17.73 -16.53 16.74
CA LYS A 348 -18.63 -16.08 17.81
C LYS A 348 -19.94 -15.51 17.26
N ARG A 349 -19.86 -14.74 16.17
CA ARG A 349 -21.01 -14.05 15.60
C ARG A 349 -21.99 -15.00 14.91
N TYR A 350 -21.48 -15.97 14.15
CA TYR A 350 -22.28 -16.79 13.22
C TYR A 350 -22.39 -18.26 13.63
N PHE A 351 -21.32 -18.89 14.13
CA PHE A 351 -21.30 -20.33 14.42
C PHE A 351 -21.72 -20.66 15.86
N GLU A 352 -21.24 -19.90 16.84
CA GLU A 352 -21.53 -20.14 18.27
C GLU A 352 -23.01 -19.91 18.59
N LYS A 353 -23.64 -18.92 17.94
CA LYS A 353 -25.07 -18.62 18.10
C LYS A 353 -25.99 -19.69 17.48
N ASP A 354 -25.50 -20.44 16.49
CA ASP A 354 -26.29 -21.49 15.82
C ASP A 354 -26.09 -22.85 16.53
N ALA A 355 -27.11 -23.29 17.25
CA ALA A 355 -27.10 -24.55 17.99
C ALA A 355 -26.95 -25.80 17.09
N ALA A 356 -27.31 -25.72 15.81
CA ALA A 356 -27.18 -26.85 14.88
C ALA A 356 -25.73 -26.99 14.39
N LEU A 357 -25.04 -25.89 14.10
CA LEU A 357 -23.67 -25.88 13.61
C LEU A 357 -22.65 -26.12 14.73
N SER A 358 -22.80 -25.44 15.88
CA SER A 358 -21.93 -25.62 17.06
C SER A 358 -21.90 -27.07 17.59
N ARG A 359 -22.97 -27.86 17.38
CA ARG A 359 -23.01 -29.28 17.74
C ARG A 359 -22.29 -30.20 16.75
N ARG A 360 -21.90 -29.71 15.57
CA ARG A 360 -21.29 -30.50 14.49
C ARG A 360 -19.84 -30.13 14.23
N PHE A 361 -19.47 -28.88 14.51
CA PHE A 361 -18.10 -28.41 14.42
C PHE A 361 -17.37 -28.51 15.75
N GLN A 362 -16.09 -28.87 15.69
CA GLN A 362 -15.17 -28.83 16.82
C GLN A 362 -14.09 -27.78 16.54
N VAL A 363 -13.93 -26.83 17.45
CA VAL A 363 -12.96 -25.73 17.31
C VAL A 363 -11.53 -26.25 17.45
N VAL A 364 -10.68 -25.84 16.49
CA VAL A 364 -9.23 -25.95 16.51
C VAL A 364 -8.69 -24.53 16.44
N LYS A 365 -8.09 -24.05 17.53
CA LYS A 365 -7.55 -22.70 17.60
C LYS A 365 -6.18 -22.68 16.93
N VAL A 366 -6.01 -21.83 15.92
CA VAL A 366 -4.73 -21.61 15.23
C VAL A 366 -4.22 -20.26 15.69
N GLU A 367 -3.17 -20.29 16.51
CA GLU A 367 -2.54 -19.08 17.06
C GLU A 367 -1.42 -18.58 16.15
N GLU A 368 -1.10 -17.28 16.27
CA GLU A 368 0.08 -16.70 15.62
C GLU A 368 1.34 -17.40 16.16
N PRO A 369 2.25 -17.86 15.28
CA PRO A 369 3.47 -18.52 15.71
C PRO A 369 4.43 -17.50 16.34
N ASP A 370 5.27 -17.96 17.26
CA ASP A 370 6.38 -17.14 17.77
C ASP A 370 7.43 -16.88 16.67
N GLU A 371 8.35 -15.93 16.93
CA GLU A 371 9.39 -15.56 15.94
C GLU A 371 10.27 -16.76 15.54
N THR A 372 10.55 -17.68 16.46
CA THR A 372 11.42 -18.82 16.18
C THR A 372 10.76 -19.86 15.28
N LEU A 373 9.47 -20.12 15.53
CA LEU A 373 8.63 -21.01 14.75
C LEU A 373 8.30 -20.40 13.38
N ALA A 374 8.01 -19.11 13.33
CA ALA A 374 7.81 -18.38 12.08
C ALA A 374 9.07 -18.43 11.20
N ALA A 375 10.26 -18.25 11.78
CA ALA A 375 11.51 -18.38 11.03
C ALA A 375 11.70 -19.82 10.51
N ALA A 376 11.35 -20.84 11.30
CA ALA A 376 11.38 -22.24 10.84
C ALA A 376 10.40 -22.51 9.69
N MET A 377 9.20 -21.92 9.73
CA MET A 377 8.21 -21.97 8.64
C MET A 377 8.79 -21.39 7.34
N LEU A 378 9.35 -20.18 7.40
CA LEU A 378 9.94 -19.53 6.22
C LEU A 378 11.14 -20.30 5.66
N ARG A 379 11.95 -20.95 6.51
CA ARG A 379 13.03 -21.84 6.05
C ARG A 379 12.52 -23.02 5.22
N GLY A 380 11.33 -23.55 5.55
CA GLY A 380 10.69 -24.60 4.76
C GLY A 380 10.32 -24.12 3.35
N MET A 381 9.84 -22.88 3.23
CA MET A 381 9.45 -22.27 1.97
C MET A 381 10.64 -21.75 1.13
N MET A 382 11.80 -21.54 1.76
CA MET A 382 12.99 -20.95 1.14
C MET A 382 13.33 -21.60 -0.21
N GLY A 383 13.40 -22.92 -0.26
CA GLY A 383 13.77 -23.64 -1.49
C GLY A 383 12.76 -23.49 -2.63
N VAL A 384 11.49 -23.20 -2.34
CA VAL A 384 10.47 -22.91 -3.36
C VAL A 384 10.64 -21.48 -3.87
N MET A 385 10.82 -20.51 -2.97
CA MET A 385 11.01 -19.09 -3.31
C MET A 385 12.30 -18.86 -4.12
N GLU A 386 13.42 -19.50 -3.71
CA GLU A 386 14.69 -19.40 -4.45
C GLU A 386 14.55 -19.90 -5.90
N ARG A 387 13.83 -21.02 -6.11
CA ARG A 387 13.58 -21.57 -7.45
C ARG A 387 12.66 -20.69 -8.28
N HIS A 388 11.63 -20.10 -7.66
CA HIS A 388 10.67 -19.26 -8.35
C HIS A 388 11.31 -17.98 -8.90
N PHE A 389 12.08 -17.27 -8.07
CA PHE A 389 12.70 -16.00 -8.44
C PHE A 389 14.11 -16.14 -9.01
N ASN A 390 14.71 -17.33 -8.93
CA ASN A 390 16.10 -17.60 -9.28
C ASN A 390 17.10 -16.69 -8.52
N VAL A 391 16.83 -16.47 -7.23
CA VAL A 391 17.68 -15.67 -6.33
C VAL A 391 18.00 -16.47 -5.07
N ARG A 392 19.14 -16.19 -4.44
CA ARG A 392 19.52 -16.79 -3.17
C ARG A 392 18.97 -15.98 -1.99
N ILE A 393 18.57 -16.67 -0.93
CA ILE A 393 18.06 -16.07 0.31
C ILE A 393 18.99 -16.47 1.46
N LEU A 394 19.53 -15.49 2.20
CA LEU A 394 20.29 -15.78 3.40
C LEU A 394 19.40 -16.07 4.61
N ASP A 395 19.88 -16.89 5.56
CA ASP A 395 19.16 -17.16 6.81
C ASP A 395 18.95 -15.89 7.67
N GLU A 396 19.90 -14.96 7.61
CA GLU A 396 19.75 -13.66 8.27
C GLU A 396 18.57 -12.86 7.70
N ALA A 397 18.30 -12.97 6.39
CA ALA A 397 17.16 -12.29 5.77
C ALA A 397 15.83 -12.86 6.28
N ILE A 398 15.75 -14.17 6.51
CA ILE A 398 14.56 -14.81 7.08
C ILE A 398 14.34 -14.35 8.51
N THR A 399 15.40 -14.39 9.32
CA THR A 399 15.34 -13.98 10.73
C THR A 399 14.96 -12.50 10.83
N GLU A 400 15.53 -11.64 9.98
CA GLU A 400 15.18 -10.23 9.92
C GLU A 400 13.78 -9.98 9.38
N ALA A 401 13.32 -10.75 8.38
CA ALA A 401 11.98 -10.61 7.82
C ALA A 401 10.94 -10.87 8.90
N VAL A 402 11.14 -11.90 9.73
CA VAL A 402 10.27 -12.19 10.87
C VAL A 402 10.37 -11.08 11.92
N ARG A 403 11.58 -10.73 12.37
CA ARG A 403 11.79 -9.73 13.43
C ARG A 403 11.23 -8.35 13.06
N LEU A 404 11.56 -7.85 11.87
CA LEU A 404 11.15 -6.53 11.40
C LEU A 404 9.66 -6.50 11.07
N SER A 405 9.11 -7.52 10.41
CA SER A 405 7.67 -7.55 10.13
C SER A 405 6.85 -7.68 11.43
N HIS A 406 7.30 -8.48 12.41
CA HIS A 406 6.66 -8.59 13.71
C HIS A 406 6.63 -7.24 14.44
N ARG A 407 7.73 -6.50 14.41
CA ARG A 407 7.88 -5.21 15.12
C ARG A 407 7.22 -4.02 14.41
N TYR A 408 7.30 -3.95 13.09
CA TYR A 408 6.92 -2.75 12.32
C TYR A 408 5.61 -2.91 11.53
N ILE A 409 5.14 -4.14 11.29
CA ILE A 409 3.89 -4.43 10.55
C ILE A 409 2.88 -5.09 11.50
N SER A 410 2.19 -4.27 12.29
CA SER A 410 1.24 -4.72 13.33
C SER A 410 -0.15 -5.09 12.80
N ALA A 411 -0.54 -4.59 11.63
CA ALA A 411 -1.88 -4.83 11.06
C ALA A 411 -2.06 -6.23 10.44
N ARG A 412 -0.98 -7.03 10.36
CA ARG A 412 -0.95 -8.38 9.79
C ARG A 412 -0.29 -9.34 10.77
N GLN A 413 -0.57 -10.62 10.63
CA GLN A 413 -0.02 -11.66 11.51
C GLN A 413 1.13 -12.44 10.88
N LEU A 414 2.00 -12.99 11.73
CA LEU A 414 2.96 -14.02 11.34
C LEU A 414 2.20 -15.33 11.01
N PRO A 415 2.72 -16.16 10.09
CA PRO A 415 3.91 -15.94 9.27
C PRO A 415 3.66 -15.09 7.99
N ASP A 416 2.40 -14.83 7.62
CA ASP A 416 2.01 -14.21 6.35
C ASP A 416 2.74 -12.88 6.03
N LYS A 417 2.85 -11.99 7.01
CA LYS A 417 3.57 -10.71 6.81
C LYS A 417 5.05 -10.91 6.50
N ALA A 418 5.70 -11.88 7.13
CA ALA A 418 7.12 -12.17 6.92
C ALA A 418 7.34 -12.81 5.54
N VAL A 419 6.45 -13.73 5.15
CA VAL A 419 6.43 -14.32 3.79
C VAL A 419 6.28 -13.22 2.75
N SER A 420 5.33 -12.30 2.93
CA SER A 420 5.08 -11.20 1.98
C SER A 420 6.29 -10.26 1.85
N VAL A 421 6.98 -9.95 2.96
CA VAL A 421 8.21 -9.14 2.95
C VAL A 421 9.32 -9.86 2.20
N LEU A 422 9.52 -11.16 2.47
CA LEU A 422 10.57 -11.94 1.83
C LEU A 422 10.30 -12.15 0.33
N ASP A 423 9.04 -12.37 -0.05
CA ASP A 423 8.61 -12.51 -1.45
C ASP A 423 8.89 -11.23 -2.24
N THR A 424 8.53 -10.08 -1.66
CA THR A 424 8.81 -8.76 -2.25
C THR A 424 10.31 -8.49 -2.33
N ALA A 425 11.09 -8.92 -1.33
CA ALA A 425 12.55 -8.81 -1.35
C ALA A 425 13.16 -9.66 -2.48
N CYS A 426 12.66 -10.89 -2.68
CA CYS A 426 13.08 -11.77 -3.78
C CYS A 426 12.76 -11.15 -5.14
N ALA A 427 11.52 -10.65 -5.32
CA ALA A 427 11.10 -9.97 -6.54
C ALA A 427 11.96 -8.72 -6.82
N LYS A 428 12.28 -7.91 -5.80
CA LYS A 428 13.15 -6.73 -5.92
C LYS A 428 14.55 -7.11 -6.40
N VAL A 429 15.16 -8.14 -5.81
CA VAL A 429 16.50 -8.60 -6.20
C VAL A 429 16.48 -9.17 -7.62
N ALA A 430 15.49 -9.99 -7.96
CA ALA A 430 15.34 -10.55 -9.31
C ALA A 430 15.18 -9.46 -10.37
N LEU A 431 14.35 -8.44 -10.11
CA LEU A 431 14.17 -7.28 -10.99
C LEU A 431 15.46 -6.47 -11.12
N ALA A 432 16.17 -6.20 -10.02
CA ALA A 432 17.42 -5.44 -10.05
C ALA A 432 18.55 -6.17 -10.80
N GLN A 433 18.54 -7.49 -10.82
CA GLN A 433 19.49 -8.30 -11.62
C GLN A 433 19.13 -8.34 -13.11
N GLY A 434 17.84 -8.28 -13.45
CA GLY A 434 17.35 -8.41 -14.83
C GLY A 434 17.09 -7.10 -15.58
N ALA A 435 16.91 -5.98 -14.87
CA ALA A 435 16.49 -4.70 -15.44
C ALA A 435 17.53 -3.58 -15.22
N THR A 436 17.29 -2.44 -15.88
CA THR A 436 18.08 -1.21 -15.66
C THR A 436 17.79 -0.67 -14.26
N PRO A 437 18.81 -0.38 -13.43
CA PRO A 437 18.60 0.19 -12.10
C PRO A 437 17.87 1.53 -12.13
N GLY A 438 17.00 1.77 -11.13
CA GLY A 438 16.24 3.02 -11.01
C GLY A 438 17.12 4.27 -11.02
N ALA A 439 18.28 4.24 -10.34
CA ALA A 439 19.22 5.36 -10.34
C ALA A 439 19.75 5.75 -11.73
N ILE A 440 19.79 4.82 -12.70
CA ILE A 440 20.15 5.11 -14.09
C ILE A 440 18.93 5.64 -14.85
N ASP A 441 17.78 5.02 -14.66
CA ASP A 441 16.53 5.42 -15.34
C ASP A 441 16.10 6.84 -14.91
N ASP A 442 16.15 7.15 -13.62
CA ASP A 442 15.83 8.47 -13.07
C ASP A 442 16.70 9.58 -13.68
N VAL A 443 18.01 9.32 -13.81
CA VAL A 443 18.95 10.28 -14.42
C VAL A 443 18.68 10.40 -15.93
N LYS A 444 18.38 9.30 -16.63
CA LYS A 444 17.99 9.34 -18.06
C LYS A 444 16.71 10.16 -18.25
N LYS A 445 15.69 9.93 -17.44
CA LYS A 445 14.43 10.69 -17.46
C LYS A 445 14.65 12.17 -17.12
N CYS A 446 15.53 12.46 -16.18
CA CYS A 446 15.93 13.84 -15.87
C CYS A 446 16.57 14.53 -17.08
N ILE A 447 17.50 13.86 -17.76
CA ILE A 447 18.13 14.36 -18.99
C ILE A 447 17.09 14.57 -20.09
N GLU A 448 16.19 13.60 -20.33
CA GLU A 448 15.10 13.73 -21.32
C GLU A 448 14.23 14.96 -21.04
N ARG A 449 13.87 15.20 -19.77
CA ARG A 449 13.09 16.37 -19.35
C ARG A 449 13.84 17.68 -19.61
N ILE A 450 15.12 17.74 -19.24
CA ILE A 450 15.97 18.91 -19.44
C ILE A 450 16.15 19.18 -20.95
N GLU A 451 16.37 18.15 -21.75
CA GLU A 451 16.52 18.27 -23.21
C GLU A 451 15.24 18.75 -23.88
N ALA A 452 14.07 18.27 -23.44
CA ALA A 452 12.79 18.76 -23.90
C ALA A 452 12.59 20.25 -23.57
N GLU A 453 12.97 20.68 -22.36
CA GLU A 453 12.92 22.10 -21.95
C GLU A 453 13.88 22.95 -22.80
N ILE A 454 15.13 22.51 -22.98
CA ILE A 454 16.12 23.18 -23.85
C ILE A 454 15.58 23.30 -25.27
N ALA A 455 14.98 22.24 -25.83
CA ALA A 455 14.44 22.25 -27.18
C ALA A 455 13.24 23.20 -27.32
N SER A 456 12.40 23.33 -26.29
CA SER A 456 11.29 24.30 -26.30
C SER A 456 11.81 25.72 -26.28
N LEU A 457 12.67 26.05 -25.31
CA LEU A 457 13.21 27.41 -25.14
C LEU A 457 14.11 27.84 -26.30
N ALA A 458 14.85 26.91 -26.91
CA ALA A 458 15.63 27.19 -28.11
C ALA A 458 14.75 27.56 -29.31
N ARG A 459 13.59 26.90 -29.48
CA ARG A 459 12.61 27.27 -30.53
C ARG A 459 12.01 28.65 -30.28
N GLU A 460 11.66 28.97 -29.04
CA GLU A 460 11.16 30.30 -28.67
C GLU A 460 12.21 31.40 -28.89
N SER A 461 13.48 31.09 -28.63
CA SER A 461 14.60 32.00 -28.88
C SER A 461 14.79 32.32 -30.37
N LEU A 462 14.52 31.35 -31.26
CA LEU A 462 14.51 31.60 -32.72
C LEU A 462 13.40 32.57 -33.15
N HIS A 463 12.32 32.67 -32.37
CA HIS A 463 11.19 33.58 -32.61
C HIS A 463 11.32 34.91 -31.84
N GLY A 464 12.47 35.18 -31.22
CA GLY A 464 12.81 36.47 -30.61
C GLY A 464 12.61 36.56 -29.09
N ALA A 465 12.29 35.46 -28.41
CA ALA A 465 12.25 35.43 -26.94
C ALA A 465 13.67 35.32 -26.34
N VAL A 466 13.92 35.95 -25.18
CA VAL A 466 15.25 35.94 -24.53
C VAL A 466 15.27 34.89 -23.43
N HIS A 467 15.99 33.78 -23.65
CA HIS A 467 16.13 32.68 -22.68
C HIS A 467 17.58 32.26 -22.42
N ASP A 468 18.56 33.09 -22.76
CA ASP A 468 19.98 32.72 -22.77
C ASP A 468 20.50 32.24 -21.41
N GLU A 469 20.12 32.90 -20.32
CA GLU A 469 20.54 32.54 -18.96
C GLU A 469 19.95 31.20 -18.51
N ARG A 470 18.65 30.97 -18.74
CA ARG A 470 17.98 29.70 -18.43
C ARG A 470 18.54 28.56 -19.27
N LEU A 471 18.79 28.80 -20.56
CA LEU A 471 19.41 27.82 -21.46
C LEU A 471 20.84 27.48 -21.03
N ALA A 472 21.62 28.44 -20.54
CA ALA A 472 22.94 28.18 -19.99
C ALA A 472 22.86 27.30 -18.73
N GLY A 473 21.96 27.62 -17.79
CA GLY A 473 21.75 26.82 -16.58
C GLY A 473 21.27 25.38 -16.88
N LEU A 474 20.33 25.22 -17.82
CA LEU A 474 19.86 23.89 -18.24
C LEU A 474 20.96 23.07 -18.93
N ARG A 475 21.82 23.70 -19.73
CA ARG A 475 22.97 23.01 -20.36
C ARG A 475 23.99 22.55 -19.32
N GLU A 476 24.23 23.35 -18.28
CA GLU A 476 25.08 22.96 -17.16
C GLU A 476 24.48 21.80 -16.37
N GLN A 477 23.18 21.86 -16.05
CA GLN A 477 22.46 20.76 -15.39
C GLN A 477 22.49 19.47 -16.22
N ARG A 478 22.29 19.57 -17.55
CA ARG A 478 22.43 18.45 -18.47
C ARG A 478 23.84 17.86 -18.46
N ALA A 479 24.87 18.70 -18.46
CA ALA A 479 26.26 18.25 -18.41
C ALA A 479 26.60 17.57 -17.07
N ALA A 480 26.06 18.08 -15.96
CA ALA A 480 26.18 17.44 -14.64
C ALA A 480 25.47 16.07 -14.62
N ALA A 481 24.19 16.02 -15.01
CA ALA A 481 23.43 14.78 -15.09
C ALA A 481 24.07 13.75 -16.04
N GLY A 482 24.69 14.20 -17.14
CA GLY A 482 25.43 13.33 -18.07
C GLY A 482 26.70 12.72 -17.46
N ARG A 483 27.41 13.45 -16.58
CA ARG A 483 28.55 12.89 -15.83
C ARG A 483 28.07 11.86 -14.81
N ASP A 484 26.98 12.15 -14.11
CA ASP A 484 26.38 11.24 -13.13
C ASP A 484 25.88 9.95 -13.80
N LEU A 485 25.26 10.07 -14.99
CA LEU A 485 24.83 8.93 -15.78
C LEU A 485 26.01 8.03 -16.16
N ALA A 486 27.09 8.61 -16.68
CA ALA A 486 28.28 7.84 -17.09
C ALA A 486 28.93 7.13 -15.89
N ALA A 487 28.99 7.80 -14.73
CA ALA A 487 29.50 7.19 -13.50
C ALA A 487 28.61 6.02 -13.03
N ASN A 488 27.29 6.19 -13.06
CA ASN A 488 26.32 5.15 -12.69
C ASN A 488 26.35 3.96 -13.66
N GLU A 489 26.44 4.20 -14.97
CA GLU A 489 26.55 3.13 -15.98
C GLU A 489 27.87 2.34 -15.84
N ALA A 490 28.98 3.02 -15.56
CA ALA A 490 30.26 2.37 -15.28
C ALA A 490 30.21 1.49 -14.02
N ARG A 491 29.61 2.01 -12.93
CA ARG A 491 29.42 1.25 -11.68
C ARG A 491 28.53 0.03 -11.90
N TYR A 492 27.41 0.20 -12.60
CA TYR A 492 26.49 -0.89 -12.92
C TYR A 492 27.17 -2.00 -13.72
N ALA A 493 28.00 -1.65 -14.70
CA ALA A 493 28.75 -2.64 -15.49
C ALA A 493 29.72 -3.45 -14.61
N GLU A 494 30.47 -2.80 -13.72
CA GLU A 494 31.41 -3.47 -12.81
C GLU A 494 30.67 -4.36 -11.79
N GLU A 495 29.58 -3.87 -11.19
CA GLU A 495 28.74 -4.65 -10.26
C GLU A 495 28.16 -5.89 -10.95
N ARG A 496 27.61 -5.74 -12.16
CA ARG A 496 27.00 -6.85 -12.92
C ARG A 496 28.03 -7.93 -13.26
N GLU A 497 29.24 -7.54 -13.64
CA GLU A 497 30.32 -8.49 -13.92
C GLU A 497 30.74 -9.27 -12.67
N LEU A 498 30.88 -8.59 -11.53
CA LEU A 498 31.23 -9.22 -10.26
C LEU A 498 30.13 -10.18 -9.78
N VAL A 499 28.87 -9.76 -9.84
CA VAL A 499 27.72 -10.61 -9.48
C VAL A 499 27.66 -11.85 -10.37
N ALA A 500 27.81 -11.69 -11.69
CA ALA A 500 27.82 -12.83 -12.61
C ALA A 500 28.95 -13.83 -12.30
N ARG A 501 30.16 -13.34 -12.00
CA ARG A 501 31.29 -14.19 -11.59
C ARG A 501 31.04 -14.91 -10.27
N ILE A 502 30.51 -14.23 -9.27
CA ILE A 502 30.21 -14.82 -7.97
C ILE A 502 29.11 -15.90 -8.10
N THR A 503 28.06 -15.63 -8.87
CA THR A 503 26.98 -16.60 -9.13
C THR A 503 27.50 -17.83 -9.86
N HIS A 504 28.39 -17.66 -10.85
CA HIS A 504 29.04 -18.78 -11.55
C HIS A 504 29.87 -19.66 -10.59
N LEU A 505 30.77 -19.04 -9.81
CA LEU A 505 31.60 -19.77 -8.84
C LEU A 505 30.77 -20.52 -7.79
N ARG A 506 29.62 -19.96 -7.38
CA ARG A 506 28.69 -20.64 -6.48
C ARG A 506 28.05 -21.86 -7.13
N GLY A 507 27.63 -21.73 -8.40
CA GLY A 507 27.10 -22.86 -9.17
C GLY A 507 28.08 -24.03 -9.25
N GLU A 508 29.38 -23.76 -9.44
CA GLU A 508 30.43 -24.79 -9.42
C GLU A 508 30.55 -25.49 -8.06
N ILE A 509 30.48 -24.72 -6.95
CA ILE A 509 30.52 -25.25 -5.59
C ILE A 509 29.30 -26.14 -5.29
N ASP A 510 28.11 -25.70 -5.70
CA ASP A 510 26.87 -26.43 -5.48
C ASP A 510 26.82 -27.72 -6.31
N ALA A 511 27.24 -27.67 -7.58
CA ALA A 511 27.33 -28.84 -8.46
C ALA A 511 28.35 -29.89 -7.98
N ALA A 512 29.40 -29.47 -7.25
CA ALA A 512 30.37 -30.38 -6.65
C ALA A 512 29.84 -31.13 -5.41
N ARG A 513 28.78 -30.62 -4.77
CA ARG A 513 28.17 -31.20 -3.55
C ARG A 513 27.17 -32.32 -3.82
N GLU A 514 26.64 -32.45 -5.04
CA GLU A 514 25.74 -33.55 -5.40
C GLU A 514 26.48 -34.90 -5.37
N GLU A 515 25.87 -35.93 -4.74
CA GLU A 515 26.53 -37.22 -4.46
C GLU A 515 27.02 -37.92 -5.74
N GLY A 516 28.32 -38.24 -5.80
CA GLY A 516 28.96 -38.97 -6.91
C GLY A 516 30.08 -38.23 -7.67
N THR A 517 30.59 -37.12 -7.12
CA THR A 517 31.53 -36.24 -7.82
C THR A 517 32.98 -36.76 -7.91
N SER A 518 33.59 -36.53 -9.08
CA SER A 518 34.99 -36.87 -9.37
C SER A 518 35.97 -36.02 -8.55
N SER A 519 37.18 -36.54 -8.28
CA SER A 519 38.23 -35.80 -7.55
C SER A 519 38.63 -34.46 -8.21
N GLU A 520 38.34 -34.29 -9.51
CA GLU A 520 38.60 -33.06 -10.25
C GLU A 520 37.58 -31.96 -9.89
N ARG A 521 36.28 -32.28 -9.84
CA ARG A 521 35.23 -31.31 -9.44
C ARG A 521 35.40 -30.82 -8.01
N MET A 522 35.92 -31.67 -7.12
CA MET A 522 36.22 -31.26 -5.74
C MET A 522 37.35 -30.21 -5.69
N ARG A 523 38.39 -30.35 -6.53
CA ARG A 523 39.49 -29.37 -6.63
C ARG A 523 39.02 -28.05 -7.24
N GLU A 524 38.15 -28.12 -8.24
CA GLU A 524 37.53 -26.94 -8.85
C GLU A 524 36.67 -26.18 -7.84
N ALA A 525 35.88 -26.89 -7.03
CA ALA A 525 35.09 -26.28 -5.96
C ALA A 525 35.94 -25.63 -4.86
N ASP A 526 37.06 -26.26 -4.48
CA ASP A 526 38.00 -25.67 -3.50
C ASP A 526 38.66 -24.40 -4.07
N ALA A 527 39.03 -24.39 -5.35
CA ALA A 527 39.55 -23.21 -6.03
C ALA A 527 38.51 -22.09 -6.12
N ALA A 528 37.27 -22.41 -6.49
CA ALA A 528 36.16 -21.47 -6.53
C ALA A 528 35.86 -20.87 -5.14
N ARG A 529 35.89 -21.69 -4.09
CA ARG A 529 35.71 -21.24 -2.70
C ARG A 529 36.83 -20.30 -2.24
N ALA A 530 38.07 -20.49 -2.70
CA ALA A 530 39.19 -19.60 -2.41
C ALA A 530 39.13 -18.27 -3.20
N ALA A 531 38.60 -18.28 -4.43
CA ALA A 531 38.50 -17.11 -5.29
C ALA A 531 37.32 -16.17 -4.94
N MET A 532 36.29 -16.67 -4.24
CA MET A 532 35.06 -15.93 -3.97
C MET A 532 35.18 -14.79 -2.91
N PRO A 533 35.85 -14.96 -1.75
CA PRO A 533 35.98 -13.90 -0.74
C PRO A 533 36.52 -12.55 -1.25
N PRO A 534 37.60 -12.48 -2.07
CA PRO A 534 38.09 -11.20 -2.57
C PRO A 534 37.10 -10.52 -3.54
N LEU A 535 36.33 -11.28 -4.31
CA LEU A 535 35.30 -10.73 -5.20
C LEU A 535 34.13 -10.13 -4.41
N ILE A 536 33.68 -10.83 -3.35
CA ILE A 536 32.63 -10.32 -2.45
C ILE A 536 33.10 -9.04 -1.75
N ALA A 537 34.35 -8.99 -1.27
CA ALA A 537 34.90 -7.79 -0.66
C ALA A 537 34.96 -6.61 -1.65
N ARG A 538 35.35 -6.86 -2.90
CA ARG A 538 35.34 -5.85 -3.97
C ARG A 538 33.92 -5.35 -4.26
N LEU A 539 32.95 -6.27 -4.37
CA LEU A 539 31.54 -5.92 -4.59
C LEU A 539 31.00 -5.03 -3.46
N HIS A 540 31.23 -5.40 -2.21
CA HIS A 540 30.81 -4.58 -1.06
C HIS A 540 31.46 -3.18 -1.08
N SER A 541 32.73 -3.07 -1.47
CA SER A 541 33.41 -1.77 -1.57
C SER A 541 32.82 -0.85 -2.64
N LEU A 542 32.33 -1.42 -3.75
CA LEU A 542 31.68 -0.67 -4.84
C LEU A 542 30.25 -0.27 -4.48
N GLN A 543 29.50 -1.19 -3.88
CA GLN A 543 28.09 -1.00 -3.56
C GLN A 543 27.87 -0.04 -2.40
N SER A 544 28.80 -0.01 -1.43
CA SER A 544 28.67 0.80 -0.21
C SER A 544 27.29 0.60 0.44
N ASP A 545 26.41 1.61 0.40
CA ASP A 545 25.07 1.57 0.99
C ASP A 545 23.93 1.53 -0.05
N ALA A 546 24.23 1.57 -1.35
CA ALA A 546 23.22 1.63 -2.42
C ALA A 546 23.55 0.65 -3.57
N PRO A 547 23.34 -0.67 -3.37
CA PRO A 547 23.63 -1.67 -4.39
C PRO A 547 22.74 -1.48 -5.62
N MET A 548 23.35 -1.39 -6.81
CA MET A 548 22.59 -1.36 -8.07
C MET A 548 22.19 -2.77 -8.50
N VAL A 549 23.08 -3.74 -8.28
CA VAL A 549 22.86 -5.16 -8.56
C VAL A 549 23.04 -5.97 -7.28
N PRO A 550 22.00 -6.10 -6.43
CA PRO A 550 22.08 -6.91 -5.23
C PRO A 550 22.38 -8.38 -5.60
N LEU A 551 23.35 -8.98 -4.92
CA LEU A 551 23.78 -10.36 -5.17
C LEU A 551 22.72 -11.40 -4.73
N GLN A 552 22.04 -11.12 -3.62
CA GLN A 552 21.16 -12.04 -2.92
C GLN A 552 20.22 -11.27 -1.99
N VAL A 553 19.21 -11.96 -1.45
CA VAL A 553 18.34 -11.39 -0.41
C VAL A 553 19.04 -11.52 0.93
N ASP A 554 19.42 -10.39 1.51
CA ASP A 554 20.07 -10.26 2.81
C ASP A 554 19.20 -9.45 3.80
N ALA A 555 19.72 -9.24 5.02
CA ALA A 555 19.07 -8.43 6.04
C ALA A 555 18.79 -6.99 5.59
N GLN A 556 19.64 -6.41 4.73
CA GLN A 556 19.50 -5.04 4.26
C GLN A 556 18.34 -4.89 3.29
N VAL A 557 18.24 -5.78 2.30
CA VAL A 557 17.12 -5.77 1.34
C VAL A 557 15.79 -5.88 2.09
N VAL A 558 15.71 -6.77 3.08
CA VAL A 558 14.51 -6.94 3.91
C VAL A 558 14.18 -5.65 4.67
N ALA A 559 15.17 -5.02 5.30
CA ALA A 559 14.97 -3.76 6.00
C ALA A 559 14.47 -2.65 5.08
N GLU A 560 15.00 -2.56 3.85
CA GLU A 560 14.53 -1.60 2.84
C GLU A 560 13.07 -1.84 2.43
N ILE A 561 12.64 -3.10 2.28
CA ILE A 561 11.24 -3.43 1.96
C ILE A 561 10.32 -3.00 3.10
N VAL A 562 10.65 -3.36 4.35
CA VAL A 562 9.83 -2.97 5.50
C VAL A 562 9.83 -1.45 5.65
N ALA A 563 10.94 -0.77 5.38
CA ALA A 563 11.03 0.68 5.40
C ALA A 563 10.12 1.31 4.35
N SER A 564 10.13 0.78 3.12
CA SER A 564 9.25 1.26 2.05
C SER A 564 7.76 1.06 2.36
N TRP A 565 7.39 -0.03 3.03
CA TRP A 565 5.99 -0.32 3.36
C TRP A 565 5.47 0.50 4.53
N THR A 566 6.32 0.77 5.51
CA THR A 566 5.94 1.45 6.75
C THR A 566 6.25 2.96 6.72
N GLY A 567 7.11 3.38 5.79
CA GLY A 567 7.70 4.73 5.75
C GLY A 567 8.71 4.98 6.88
N ILE A 568 9.14 3.94 7.60
CA ILE A 568 10.08 4.05 8.72
C ILE A 568 11.47 3.68 8.19
N PRO A 569 12.49 4.54 8.32
CA PRO A 569 13.84 4.18 7.88
C PRO A 569 14.39 3.01 8.73
N LEU A 570 14.72 1.88 8.10
CA LEU A 570 15.27 0.67 8.75
C LEU A 570 16.60 0.27 8.07
N GLY A 571 17.62 -0.17 8.85
CA GLY A 571 18.89 -0.68 8.30
C GLY A 571 20.14 -0.02 8.90
N ARG A 572 21.19 0.27 8.10
CA ARG A 572 22.34 1.11 8.54
C ARG A 572 21.96 2.56 8.82
N MET A 573 20.76 2.98 8.40
CA MET A 573 20.03 4.13 8.93
C MET A 573 19.78 4.05 10.44
N VAL A 574 20.00 2.92 11.12
CA VAL A 574 20.06 2.85 12.59
C VAL A 574 21.28 3.62 13.12
N LYS A 575 22.41 3.67 12.41
CA LYS A 575 23.52 4.57 12.77
C LYS A 575 23.10 6.03 12.60
N ASP A 576 22.36 6.34 11.55
CA ASP A 576 21.83 7.69 11.32
C ASP A 576 20.73 8.03 12.32
N GLU A 577 19.88 7.09 12.74
CA GLU A 577 18.87 7.26 13.80
C GLU A 577 19.56 7.45 15.15
N ILE A 578 20.60 6.66 15.47
CA ILE A 578 21.41 6.85 16.67
C ILE A 578 22.06 8.23 16.63
N ASN A 579 22.68 8.63 15.52
CA ASN A 579 23.27 9.95 15.37
C ASN A 579 22.22 11.06 15.49
N THR A 580 21.02 10.86 14.93
CA THR A 580 19.89 11.78 15.01
C THR A 580 19.41 11.93 16.45
N VAL A 581 19.27 10.82 17.17
CA VAL A 581 18.86 10.78 18.59
C VAL A 581 19.95 11.37 19.50
N LEU A 582 21.24 11.13 19.20
CA LEU A 582 22.36 11.73 19.92
C LEU A 582 22.44 13.24 19.70
N ASN A 583 22.20 13.71 18.47
CA ASN A 583 22.23 15.12 18.08
C ASN A 583 20.85 15.81 18.15
N LEU A 584 19.84 15.14 18.72
CA LEU A 584 18.44 15.58 18.67
C LEU A 584 18.25 16.99 19.23
N ARG A 585 18.97 17.34 20.30
CA ARG A 585 18.94 18.69 20.87
C ARG A 585 19.35 19.74 19.84
N SER A 586 20.48 19.53 19.18
CA SER A 586 21.03 20.49 18.22
C SER A 586 20.09 20.65 17.03
N LEU A 587 19.56 19.54 16.52
CA LEU A 587 18.61 19.54 15.41
C LEU A 587 17.30 20.25 15.79
N LEU A 588 16.80 20.06 17.02
CA LEU A 588 15.61 20.78 17.50
C LEU A 588 15.89 22.28 17.67
N ALA A 589 17.09 22.66 18.10
CA ALA A 589 17.48 24.05 18.33
C ALA A 589 17.58 24.87 17.03
N GLU A 590 17.77 24.23 15.87
CA GLU A 590 17.70 24.90 14.56
C GLU A 590 16.29 25.46 14.26
N ARG A 591 15.25 24.90 14.89
CA ARG A 591 13.85 25.24 14.64
C ARG A 591 13.14 25.87 15.84
N VAL A 592 13.50 25.48 17.06
CA VAL A 592 12.88 25.96 18.31
C VAL A 592 13.93 26.74 19.12
N ILE A 593 13.74 28.05 19.23
CA ILE A 593 14.71 28.97 19.86
C ILE A 593 14.24 29.37 21.26
N GLY A 594 15.18 29.47 22.21
CA GLY A 594 14.95 30.03 23.55
C GLY A 594 14.30 29.07 24.55
N GLN A 595 14.34 27.75 24.27
CA GLN A 595 13.73 26.70 25.10
C GLN A 595 14.71 25.54 25.35
N GLU A 596 16.00 25.84 25.53
CA GLU A 596 17.10 24.86 25.56
C GLU A 596 16.93 23.80 26.64
N HIS A 597 16.41 24.17 27.81
CA HIS A 597 16.11 23.24 28.91
C HIS A 597 15.01 22.25 28.54
N ALA A 598 13.99 22.69 27.80
CA ALA A 598 12.90 21.83 27.33
C ALA A 598 13.43 20.85 26.28
N LEU A 599 14.23 21.34 25.33
CA LEU A 599 14.86 20.51 24.30
C LEU A 599 15.81 19.47 24.90
N GLU A 600 16.61 19.83 25.92
CA GLU A 600 17.49 18.88 26.62
C GLU A 600 16.67 17.81 27.37
N ALA A 601 15.60 18.19 28.08
CA ALA A 601 14.75 17.23 28.79
C ALA A 601 14.09 16.22 27.84
N ILE A 602 13.63 16.69 26.67
CA ILE A 602 13.06 15.84 25.62
C ILE A 602 14.16 14.94 25.05
N ALA A 603 15.30 15.50 24.65
CA ALA A 603 16.40 14.75 24.07
C ALA A 603 16.93 13.66 25.01
N GLN A 604 17.06 13.96 26.31
CA GLN A 604 17.49 12.98 27.31
C GLN A 604 16.53 11.78 27.39
N ARG A 605 15.22 12.05 27.41
CA ARG A 605 14.20 10.99 27.49
C ARG A 605 14.13 10.17 26.20
N VAL A 606 14.19 10.82 25.04
CA VAL A 606 14.23 10.12 23.73
C VAL A 606 15.50 9.28 23.58
N ARG A 607 16.66 9.77 24.03
CA ARG A 607 17.91 8.98 24.09
C ARG A 607 17.78 7.75 24.98
N THR A 608 17.16 7.90 26.16
CA THR A 608 16.94 6.79 27.11
C THR A 608 16.03 5.72 26.51
N ALA A 609 14.93 6.13 25.87
CA ALA A 609 14.03 5.23 25.16
C ALA A 609 14.70 4.58 23.92
N GLY A 610 15.48 5.35 23.14
CA GLY A 610 16.24 4.83 21.99
C GLY A 610 17.31 3.81 22.35
N ALA A 611 17.89 3.92 23.55
CA ALA A 611 18.82 2.93 24.10
C ALA A 611 18.14 1.66 24.64
N ASN A 612 16.80 1.56 24.58
CA ASN A 612 16.00 0.46 25.13
C ASN A 612 16.26 0.21 26.63
N LEU A 613 16.55 1.27 27.40
CA LEU A 613 16.78 1.18 28.84
C LEU A 613 15.50 1.37 29.67
N GLU A 614 14.37 1.58 29.02
CA GLU A 614 13.06 1.79 29.64
C GLU A 614 12.18 0.55 29.56
N ASP A 615 11.02 0.58 30.24
CA ASP A 615 10.02 -0.47 30.13
C ASP A 615 9.49 -0.54 28.68
N PRO A 616 9.67 -1.68 27.98
CA PRO A 616 9.29 -1.82 26.58
C PRO A 616 7.77 -1.75 26.35
N ASN A 617 6.98 -1.85 27.42
CA ASN A 617 5.52 -1.73 27.33
C ASN A 617 5.04 -0.29 27.41
N LYS A 618 5.91 0.70 27.62
CA LYS A 618 5.50 2.11 27.72
C LYS A 618 5.75 2.86 26.40
N PRO A 619 5.01 3.94 26.12
CA PRO A 619 5.33 4.84 25.02
C PRO A 619 6.76 5.38 25.14
N ARG A 620 7.41 5.69 23.99
CA ARG A 620 8.81 6.19 23.96
C ARG A 620 9.03 7.45 24.79
N GLY A 621 7.97 8.22 25.05
CA GLY A 621 7.98 9.31 26.01
C GLY A 621 6.61 9.95 26.14
N VAL A 622 6.30 10.42 27.35
CA VAL A 622 5.07 11.16 27.65
C VAL A 622 5.46 12.48 28.30
N PHE A 623 5.15 13.59 27.64
CA PHE A 623 5.52 14.93 28.08
C PHE A 623 4.30 15.83 28.21
N MET A 624 4.36 16.76 29.16
CA MET A 624 3.41 17.85 29.27
C MET A 624 4.13 19.19 29.18
N PHE A 625 3.91 19.91 28.09
CA PHE A 625 4.47 21.24 27.84
C PHE A 625 3.55 22.29 28.44
N VAL A 626 4.08 23.04 29.40
CA VAL A 626 3.32 24.01 30.19
C VAL A 626 3.92 25.39 30.01
N GLY A 627 3.11 26.38 29.63
CA GLY A 627 3.58 27.77 29.50
C GLY A 627 2.61 28.65 28.72
N PRO A 628 2.95 29.92 28.49
CA PRO A 628 2.13 30.86 27.71
C PRO A 628 1.86 30.41 26.28
N SER A 629 0.86 31.01 25.63
CA SER A 629 0.60 30.78 24.21
C SER A 629 1.74 31.34 23.35
N GLY A 630 2.01 30.72 22.19
CA GLY A 630 2.99 31.24 21.23
C GLY A 630 4.47 31.07 21.59
N VAL A 631 4.81 30.34 22.67
CA VAL A 631 6.21 30.11 23.10
C VAL A 631 6.93 28.93 22.42
N GLY A 632 6.28 28.27 21.44
CA GLY A 632 6.89 27.18 20.67
C GLY A 632 6.48 25.75 21.06
N LYS A 633 5.53 25.55 22.00
CA LYS A 633 5.07 24.20 22.43
C LYS A 633 4.68 23.29 21.26
N THR A 634 3.84 23.78 20.34
CA THR A 634 3.37 23.05 19.16
C THR A 634 4.47 22.89 18.11
N GLU A 635 5.35 23.89 17.95
CA GLU A 635 6.48 23.83 17.02
C GLU A 635 7.48 22.74 17.42
N THR A 636 7.72 22.55 18.72
CA THR A 636 8.52 21.42 19.22
C THR A 636 7.94 20.07 18.83
N ALA A 637 6.61 19.90 18.87
CA ALA A 637 5.96 18.66 18.46
C ALA A 637 6.10 18.39 16.95
N LEU A 638 5.97 19.44 16.12
CA LEU A 638 6.19 19.37 14.68
C LEU A 638 7.65 19.01 14.36
N ALA A 639 8.62 19.67 15.00
CA ALA A 639 10.03 19.41 14.82
C ALA A 639 10.40 17.96 15.22
N LEU A 640 9.82 17.44 16.32
CA LEU A 640 10.00 16.05 16.72
C LEU A 640 9.43 15.06 15.69
N ALA A 641 8.26 15.34 15.13
CA ALA A 641 7.67 14.50 14.10
C ALA A 641 8.53 14.44 12.83
N GLU A 642 9.06 15.59 12.41
CA GLU A 642 9.96 15.70 11.28
C GLU A 642 11.28 14.95 11.51
N ILE A 643 11.97 15.24 12.62
CA ILE A 643 13.31 14.71 12.90
C ILE A 643 13.28 13.20 13.22
N LEU A 644 12.31 12.74 14.03
CA LEU A 644 12.30 11.35 14.50
C LEU A 644 11.54 10.38 13.61
N TYR A 645 10.52 10.87 12.88
CA TYR A 645 9.61 10.01 12.11
C TYR A 645 9.57 10.35 10.62
N GLY A 646 10.43 11.28 10.15
CA GLY A 646 10.64 11.56 8.74
C GLY A 646 9.56 12.43 8.08
N GLY A 647 8.78 13.18 8.86
CA GLY A 647 7.93 14.25 8.31
C GLY A 647 6.81 14.73 9.22
N GLU A 648 6.36 15.97 8.99
CA GLU A 648 5.30 16.61 9.78
C GLU A 648 3.96 15.85 9.73
N ARG A 649 3.70 15.08 8.66
CA ARG A 649 2.50 14.23 8.52
C ARG A 649 2.42 13.10 9.55
N LYS A 650 3.52 12.83 10.26
CA LYS A 650 3.58 11.86 11.37
C LYS A 650 3.18 12.49 12.72
N LEU A 651 2.74 13.75 12.73
CA LEU A 651 2.09 14.39 13.86
C LEU A 651 0.58 14.10 13.82
N VAL A 652 0.08 13.39 14.84
CA VAL A 652 -1.35 13.19 15.09
C VAL A 652 -1.80 14.24 16.10
N THR A 653 -2.45 15.30 15.62
CA THR A 653 -2.96 16.37 16.47
C THR A 653 -4.41 16.13 16.85
N ILE A 654 -4.70 16.17 18.15
CA ILE A 654 -6.05 16.09 18.70
C ILE A 654 -6.29 17.33 19.56
N ASN A 655 -7.28 18.14 19.17
CA ASN A 655 -7.68 19.32 19.93
C ASN A 655 -8.58 18.92 21.10
N MET A 656 -8.10 19.05 22.34
CA MET A 656 -8.88 18.67 23.52
C MET A 656 -10.05 19.61 23.81
N SER A 657 -10.07 20.82 23.21
CA SER A 657 -11.21 21.73 23.29
C SER A 657 -12.46 21.21 22.58
N GLU A 658 -12.34 20.21 21.69
CA GLU A 658 -13.48 19.51 21.09
C GLU A 658 -14.05 18.41 22.02
N TYR A 659 -13.33 18.04 23.08
CA TYR A 659 -13.65 16.91 23.96
C TYR A 659 -13.99 17.35 25.40
N GLN A 660 -14.75 18.44 25.53
CA GLN A 660 -15.17 18.98 26.83
C GLN A 660 -16.33 18.20 27.48
N GLU A 661 -17.12 17.50 26.67
CA GLU A 661 -18.32 16.79 27.12
C GLU A 661 -18.08 15.28 27.25
N ALA A 662 -18.74 14.62 28.21
CA ALA A 662 -18.56 13.19 28.46
C ALA A 662 -18.85 12.29 27.25
N HIS A 663 -19.79 12.67 26.37
CA HIS A 663 -20.17 11.87 25.21
C HIS A 663 -19.15 11.92 24.06
N SER A 664 -18.25 12.91 24.07
CA SER A 664 -17.20 13.10 23.06
C SER A 664 -16.08 12.05 23.16
N VAL A 665 -15.96 11.37 24.32
CA VAL A 665 -14.99 10.27 24.56
C VAL A 665 -15.13 9.16 23.51
N SER A 666 -16.37 8.85 23.11
CA SER A 666 -16.66 7.85 22.08
C SER A 666 -16.09 8.24 20.71
N GLY A 667 -15.92 9.54 20.41
CA GLY A 667 -15.28 9.99 19.18
C GLY A 667 -13.78 9.66 19.13
N LEU A 668 -13.09 9.63 20.28
CA LEU A 668 -11.65 9.32 20.34
C LEU A 668 -11.37 7.82 20.25
N LYS A 669 -12.16 7.01 20.97
CA LYS A 669 -11.97 5.56 21.11
C LYS A 669 -12.74 4.76 20.06
N GLY A 670 -13.88 5.27 19.62
CA GLY A 670 -14.89 4.62 18.79
C GLY A 670 -16.23 4.49 19.53
N SER A 671 -17.33 4.45 18.77
CA SER A 671 -18.66 4.23 19.34
C SER A 671 -18.85 2.78 19.79
N PRO A 672 -19.42 2.51 20.97
CA PRO A 672 -19.69 1.15 21.44
C PRO A 672 -20.81 0.46 20.62
N PRO A 673 -20.94 -0.88 20.71
CA PRO A 673 -21.98 -1.63 20.01
C PRO A 673 -23.39 -1.08 20.26
N GLY A 674 -24.11 -0.75 19.18
CA GLY A 674 -25.48 -0.24 19.24
C GLY A 674 -25.63 1.27 19.10
N TYR A 675 -24.53 2.02 18.98
CA TYR A 675 -24.53 3.47 18.73
C TYR A 675 -24.15 3.78 17.27
N VAL A 676 -24.55 4.96 16.79
CA VAL A 676 -24.18 5.46 15.45
C VAL A 676 -22.65 5.64 15.39
N GLY A 677 -22.03 5.18 14.30
CA GLY A 677 -20.56 5.12 14.16
C GLY A 677 -19.91 3.84 14.70
N TYR A 678 -20.70 2.85 15.15
CA TYR A 678 -20.17 1.53 15.49
C TYR A 678 -19.57 0.86 14.25
N GLY A 679 -18.28 0.51 14.31
CA GLY A 679 -17.53 -0.06 13.18
C GLY A 679 -16.51 0.88 12.53
N GLU A 680 -16.57 2.19 12.82
CA GLU A 680 -15.76 3.20 12.12
C GLU A 680 -14.42 3.53 12.83
N GLY A 681 -14.15 2.92 13.99
CA GLY A 681 -12.99 3.25 14.83
C GLY A 681 -13.07 4.67 15.41
N GLY A 682 -12.21 4.99 16.38
CA GLY A 682 -12.11 6.34 16.93
C GLY A 682 -11.07 7.16 16.19
N VAL A 683 -11.15 8.50 16.28
CA VAL A 683 -10.20 9.42 15.61
C VAL A 683 -8.76 9.12 16.06
N LEU A 684 -8.55 8.91 17.37
CA LEU A 684 -7.23 8.60 17.91
C LEU A 684 -6.81 7.16 17.59
N THR A 685 -7.70 6.20 17.84
CA THR A 685 -7.40 4.77 17.66
C THR A 685 -7.08 4.44 16.21
N GLU A 686 -7.80 5.01 15.23
CA GLU A 686 -7.49 4.84 13.80
C GLU A 686 -6.21 5.58 13.37
N ALA A 687 -6.00 6.80 13.85
CA ALA A 687 -4.81 7.56 13.48
C ALA A 687 -3.52 6.84 13.92
N VAL A 688 -3.51 6.32 15.15
CA VAL A 688 -2.37 5.56 15.70
C VAL A 688 -2.28 4.16 15.09
N ARG A 689 -3.41 3.50 14.80
CA ARG A 689 -3.41 2.21 14.08
C ARG A 689 -2.75 2.33 12.70
N ARG A 690 -3.03 3.43 11.98
CA ARG A 690 -2.45 3.69 10.65
C ARG A 690 -1.00 4.18 10.73
N ASN A 691 -0.65 4.92 11.79
CA ASN A 691 0.71 5.42 12.03
C ASN A 691 1.19 5.09 13.46
N PRO A 692 1.61 3.84 13.74
CA PRO A 692 2.09 3.45 15.07
C PRO A 692 3.37 4.16 15.52
N TYR A 693 4.10 4.72 14.57
CA TYR A 693 5.31 5.52 14.76
C TYR A 693 4.97 6.97 14.45
N SER A 694 4.57 7.70 15.48
CA SER A 694 4.06 9.06 15.36
C SER A 694 4.27 9.85 16.64
N VAL A 695 4.18 11.17 16.52
CA VAL A 695 4.01 12.07 17.65
C VAL A 695 2.51 12.29 17.82
N VAL A 696 1.96 11.97 19.00
CA VAL A 696 0.56 12.25 19.35
C VAL A 696 0.53 13.53 20.17
N LEU A 697 -0.04 14.60 19.61
CA LEU A 697 -0.19 15.89 20.26
C LEU A 697 -1.64 16.05 20.77
N LEU A 698 -1.78 16.15 22.09
CA LEU A 698 -3.03 16.49 22.77
C LEU A 698 -3.00 17.98 23.14
N ASP A 699 -3.63 18.81 22.31
CA ASP A 699 -3.58 20.26 22.46
C ASP A 699 -4.63 20.77 23.46
N GLU A 700 -4.28 21.79 24.27
CA GLU A 700 -5.15 22.41 25.29
C GLU A 700 -5.78 21.42 26.29
N VAL A 701 -4.97 20.51 26.85
CA VAL A 701 -5.49 19.39 27.65
C VAL A 701 -6.26 19.79 28.92
N GLU A 702 -6.07 21.01 29.43
CA GLU A 702 -6.86 21.56 30.54
C GLU A 702 -8.35 21.75 30.21
N LYS A 703 -8.73 21.73 28.93
CA LYS A 703 -10.12 21.85 28.49
C LYS A 703 -10.83 20.49 28.40
N ALA A 704 -10.07 19.39 28.39
CA ALA A 704 -10.63 18.05 28.23
C ALA A 704 -11.56 17.65 29.39
N HIS A 705 -12.59 16.85 29.09
CA HIS A 705 -13.37 16.18 30.11
C HIS A 705 -12.50 15.21 30.95
N PRO A 706 -12.69 15.08 32.28
CA PRO A 706 -11.92 14.16 33.12
C PRO A 706 -11.88 12.71 32.62
N ASP A 707 -12.98 12.20 32.06
CA ASP A 707 -13.06 10.83 31.52
C ASP A 707 -12.13 10.62 30.31
N VAL A 708 -11.88 11.67 29.52
CA VAL A 708 -10.90 11.63 28.43
C VAL A 708 -9.49 11.44 29.01
N LEU A 709 -9.16 12.15 30.08
CA LEU A 709 -7.86 12.04 30.75
C LEU A 709 -7.65 10.65 31.36
N GLU A 710 -8.69 10.09 31.98
CA GLU A 710 -8.64 8.75 32.59
C GLU A 710 -8.40 7.65 31.55
N MET A 711 -8.95 7.79 30.34
CA MET A 711 -8.69 6.87 29.22
C MET A 711 -7.18 6.75 28.91
N PHE A 712 -6.43 7.85 29.01
CA PHE A 712 -4.99 7.86 28.73
C PHE A 712 -4.13 7.24 29.83
N PHE A 713 -4.66 6.95 31.02
CA PHE A 713 -3.87 6.32 32.08
C PHE A 713 -3.34 4.95 31.63
N GLN A 714 -4.19 4.16 30.95
CA GLN A 714 -3.79 2.86 30.41
C GLN A 714 -2.72 3.00 29.33
N VAL A 715 -2.83 4.03 28.48
CA VAL A 715 -1.86 4.29 27.41
C VAL A 715 -0.49 4.61 27.99
N PHE A 716 -0.41 5.46 29.01
CA PHE A 716 0.87 5.87 29.59
C PHE A 716 1.55 4.74 30.38
N ASP A 717 0.77 3.85 30.99
CA ASP A 717 1.29 2.76 31.81
C ASP A 717 1.60 1.49 31.00
N LYS A 718 0.76 1.14 30.01
CA LYS A 718 0.82 -0.12 29.27
C LYS A 718 1.09 0.02 27.78
N GLY A 719 1.13 1.25 27.25
CA GLY A 719 1.38 1.51 25.84
C GLY A 719 0.32 0.93 24.90
N THR A 720 -0.85 0.54 25.41
CA THR A 720 -1.93 -0.04 24.62
C THR A 720 -3.29 0.50 25.02
N MET A 721 -4.19 0.64 24.05
CA MET A 721 -5.59 1.01 24.25
C MET A 721 -6.47 0.10 23.41
N ASP A 722 -7.51 -0.48 24.00
CA ASP A 722 -8.51 -1.20 23.20
C ASP A 722 -9.45 -0.21 22.51
N ASP A 723 -9.80 -0.42 21.25
CA ASP A 723 -10.86 0.34 20.60
C ASP A 723 -12.26 -0.11 21.09
N ALA A 724 -13.33 0.46 20.53
CA ALA A 724 -14.70 0.09 20.88
C ALA A 724 -15.13 -1.31 20.42
N GLU A 725 -14.37 -1.95 19.53
CA GLU A 725 -14.56 -3.33 19.08
C GLU A 725 -13.72 -4.34 19.89
N GLY A 726 -12.85 -3.86 20.78
CA GLY A 726 -11.94 -4.67 21.57
C GLY A 726 -10.63 -5.02 20.86
N ARG A 727 -10.26 -4.30 19.81
CA ARG A 727 -8.95 -4.42 19.15
C ARG A 727 -7.92 -3.60 19.92
N ALA A 728 -6.80 -4.22 20.29
CA ALA A 728 -5.72 -3.53 20.97
C ALA A 728 -4.92 -2.66 19.98
N ILE A 729 -4.84 -1.36 20.27
CA ILE A 729 -4.05 -0.37 19.54
C ILE A 729 -2.74 -0.13 20.29
N ASP A 730 -1.63 -0.13 19.56
CA ASP A 730 -0.28 -0.03 20.10
C ASP A 730 0.26 1.40 20.05
N PHE A 731 0.61 1.94 21.21
CA PHE A 731 1.22 3.26 21.42
C PHE A 731 2.69 3.17 21.85
N ARG A 732 3.28 1.98 22.00
CA ARG A 732 4.66 1.80 22.50
C ARG A 732 5.70 2.56 21.69
N ASN A 733 5.47 2.72 20.38
CA ASN A 733 6.37 3.45 19.47
C ASN A 733 6.02 4.92 19.27
N THR A 734 5.03 5.44 20.02
CA THR A 734 4.58 6.83 19.92
C THR A 734 5.27 7.72 20.94
N LEU A 735 5.46 8.99 20.56
CA LEU A 735 5.81 10.06 21.48
C LEU A 735 4.54 10.84 21.81
N ILE A 736 4.13 10.86 23.09
CA ILE A 736 2.89 11.55 23.48
C ILE A 736 3.24 12.89 24.10
N ILE A 737 2.70 13.95 23.51
CA ILE A 737 2.91 15.34 23.92
C ILE A 737 1.56 15.93 24.29
N LEU A 738 1.48 16.47 25.49
CA LEU A 738 0.34 17.23 25.97
C LEU A 738 0.75 18.70 26.06
N THR A 739 -0.06 19.63 25.60
CA THR A 739 0.19 21.07 25.79
C THR A 739 -0.86 21.64 26.71
N SER A 740 -0.43 22.59 27.55
CA SER A 740 -1.34 23.29 28.45
C SER A 740 -0.92 24.74 28.67
N ASN A 741 -1.92 25.62 28.79
CA ASN A 741 -1.73 27.02 29.15
C ASN A 741 -1.93 27.26 30.66
N VAL A 742 -2.15 26.21 31.46
CA VAL A 742 -2.20 26.32 32.93
C VAL A 742 -0.89 26.89 33.43
N GLY A 743 -0.93 27.87 34.34
CA GLY A 743 0.31 28.46 34.86
C GLY A 743 0.86 29.64 34.08
N SER A 744 0.29 29.99 32.92
CA SER A 744 0.80 31.06 32.06
C SER A 744 1.04 32.38 32.82
N ALA A 745 0.09 32.81 33.66
CA ALA A 745 0.23 34.04 34.44
C ALA A 745 1.42 33.99 35.44
N ALA A 746 1.68 32.83 36.04
CA ALA A 746 2.82 32.68 36.94
C ALA A 746 4.15 32.64 36.18
N VAL A 747 4.19 32.01 35.01
CA VAL A 747 5.38 32.04 34.13
C VAL A 747 5.67 33.47 33.68
N MET A 748 4.66 34.20 33.20
CA MET A 748 4.80 35.62 32.83
C MET A 748 5.30 36.45 34.00
N GLN A 749 4.69 36.36 35.18
CA GLN A 749 5.12 37.12 36.36
C GLN A 749 6.57 36.80 36.78
N ALA A 750 6.98 35.54 36.63
CA ALA A 750 8.31 35.10 37.05
C ALA A 750 9.41 35.49 36.05
N CYS A 751 9.10 35.58 34.75
CA CYS A 751 10.09 35.64 33.66
C CYS A 751 10.02 36.92 32.81
N LEU A 752 8.89 37.62 32.74
CA LEU A 752 8.71 38.80 31.90
C LEU A 752 9.62 39.95 32.39
N ASN A 753 10.30 40.62 31.46
CA ASN A 753 11.21 41.76 31.70
C ASN A 753 12.39 41.46 32.64
N LYS A 754 12.79 40.20 32.79
CA LYS A 754 14.00 39.82 33.53
C LYS A 754 15.10 39.34 32.59
N ALA A 755 16.33 39.72 32.92
CA ALA A 755 17.53 39.22 32.27
C ALA A 755 17.70 37.71 32.53
N ASP A 756 18.43 37.01 31.66
CA ASP A 756 18.56 35.55 31.68
C ASP A 756 19.14 34.99 32.99
N ASP A 757 19.95 35.79 33.70
CA ASP A 757 20.56 35.47 35.00
C ASP A 757 19.60 35.65 36.20
N GLU A 758 18.54 36.45 36.05
CA GLU A 758 17.51 36.67 37.06
C GLU A 758 16.27 35.76 36.89
N ARG A 759 16.22 34.98 35.81
CA ARG A 759 15.14 34.04 35.55
C ARG A 759 15.26 32.81 36.43
N PRO A 760 14.14 32.26 36.93
CA PRO A 760 14.17 31.00 37.67
C PRO A 760 14.69 29.87 36.77
N ASP A 761 15.53 29.01 37.33
CA ASP A 761 15.91 27.78 36.64
C ASP A 761 14.67 26.90 36.37
N ALA A 762 14.81 25.93 35.45
CA ALA A 762 13.70 25.11 35.00
C ALA A 762 13.02 24.33 36.15
N GLN A 763 13.79 23.95 37.18
CA GLN A 763 13.28 23.21 38.31
C GLN A 763 12.45 24.10 39.24
N THR A 764 12.93 25.30 39.54
CA THR A 764 12.23 26.32 40.32
C THR A 764 10.94 26.74 39.63
N LEU A 765 10.97 26.90 38.30
CA LEU A 765 9.77 27.20 37.52
C LEU A 765 8.76 26.04 37.56
N ALA A 766 9.22 24.79 37.47
CA ALA A 766 8.35 23.62 37.60
C ALA A 766 7.69 23.54 39.00
N ASP A 767 8.44 23.84 40.06
CA ASP A 767 7.93 23.86 41.43
C ASP A 767 6.93 25.02 41.66
N LEU A 768 7.14 26.18 41.01
CA LEU A 768 6.18 27.29 41.00
C LEU A 768 4.85 26.91 40.33
N LEU A 769 4.91 26.12 39.26
CA LEU A 769 3.75 25.69 38.47
C LEU A 769 2.95 24.57 39.15
N ARG A 770 3.61 23.76 39.98
CA ARG A 770 3.04 22.57 40.61
C ARG A 770 1.71 22.78 41.33
N PRO A 771 1.51 23.84 42.15
CA PRO A 771 0.23 24.07 42.82
C PRO A 771 -0.90 24.38 41.85
N GLN A 772 -0.61 25.01 40.71
CA GLN A 772 -1.62 25.32 39.69
C GLN A 772 -1.98 24.07 38.88
N LEU A 773 -0.98 23.26 38.55
CA LEU A 773 -1.18 21.98 37.89
C LEU A 773 -1.99 21.00 38.75
N TYR A 774 -1.80 20.96 40.08
CA TYR A 774 -2.61 20.13 40.99
C TYR A 774 -4.06 20.60 41.15
N LYS A 775 -4.37 21.86 40.82
CA LYS A 775 -5.76 22.35 40.76
C LYS A 775 -6.45 21.89 39.47
N ALA A 776 -5.72 21.84 38.36
CA ALA A 776 -6.27 21.48 37.05
C ALA A 776 -6.27 19.95 36.80
N PHE A 777 -5.26 19.24 37.29
CA PHE A 777 -5.04 17.82 37.00
C PHE A 777 -4.85 16.99 38.28
N LYS A 778 -5.35 15.76 38.26
CA LYS A 778 -5.14 14.80 39.35
C LYS A 778 -3.63 14.48 39.45
N PRO A 779 -3.02 14.42 40.65
CA PRO A 779 -1.60 14.08 40.81
C PRO A 779 -1.20 12.75 40.17
N ALA A 780 -2.12 11.78 40.13
CA ALA A 780 -1.91 10.50 39.47
C ALA A 780 -1.68 10.64 37.95
N PHE A 781 -2.32 11.60 37.28
CA PHE A 781 -2.13 11.85 35.86
C PHE A 781 -0.74 12.45 35.59
N LEU A 782 -0.38 13.49 36.36
CA LEU A 782 0.92 14.17 36.24
C LEU A 782 2.10 13.25 36.57
N GLY A 783 1.93 12.29 37.48
CA GLY A 783 2.98 11.34 37.85
C GLY A 783 3.39 10.35 36.75
N ARG A 784 2.64 10.28 35.65
CA ARG A 784 2.90 9.37 34.51
C ARG A 784 3.66 10.02 33.36
N MET A 785 3.97 11.31 33.48
CA MET A 785 4.56 12.11 32.41
C MET A 785 5.63 13.06 32.95
N LYS A 786 6.51 13.52 32.07
CA LYS A 786 7.47 14.57 32.40
C LYS A 786 6.83 15.93 32.11
N VAL A 787 6.59 16.72 33.15
CA VAL A 787 6.18 18.12 33.00
C VAL A 787 7.41 18.93 32.61
N VAL A 788 7.29 19.69 31.51
CA VAL A 788 8.34 20.54 30.95
C VAL A 788 7.79 21.96 30.86
N PRO A 789 8.24 22.89 31.72
CA PRO A 789 7.83 24.28 31.64
C PRO A 789 8.48 24.95 30.41
N TYR A 790 7.81 25.92 29.80
CA TYR A 790 8.35 26.76 28.72
C TYR A 790 8.48 28.19 29.21
N TYR A 791 9.58 28.85 28.85
CA TYR A 791 9.84 30.26 29.20
C TYR A 791 9.05 31.21 28.28
N THR A 792 8.86 32.44 28.75
CA THR A 792 8.46 33.55 27.88
C THR A 792 9.56 33.84 26.85
N ILE A 793 9.17 34.25 25.65
CA ILE A 793 10.11 34.65 24.59
C ILE A 793 10.65 36.06 24.92
N SER A 794 11.97 36.23 24.88
CA SER A 794 12.62 37.55 24.95
C SER A 794 12.67 38.23 23.59
N ASP A 795 12.89 39.54 23.56
CA ASP A 795 12.98 40.32 22.32
C ASP A 795 14.10 39.81 21.40
N ASP A 796 15.26 39.44 21.96
CA ASP A 796 16.38 38.85 21.22
C ASP A 796 15.97 37.55 20.51
N VAL A 797 15.28 36.65 21.22
CA VAL A 797 14.77 35.39 20.65
C VAL A 797 13.68 35.65 19.61
N LEU A 798 12.83 36.65 19.83
CA LEU A 798 11.80 37.04 18.89
C LEU A 798 12.41 37.57 17.58
N ALA A 799 13.53 38.29 17.66
CA ALA A 799 14.28 38.78 16.50
C ALA A 799 14.80 37.62 15.64
N GLU A 800 15.39 36.61 16.28
CA GLU A 800 15.84 35.39 15.58
C GLU A 800 14.68 34.64 14.92
N ILE A 801 13.52 34.55 15.59
CA ILE A 801 12.31 33.93 15.04
C ILE A 801 11.82 34.69 13.79
N ILE A 802 11.84 36.02 13.82
CA ILE A 802 11.48 36.87 12.68
C ILE A 802 12.41 36.59 11.50
N ALA A 803 13.73 36.56 11.73
CA ALA A 803 14.73 36.25 10.71
C ALA A 803 14.49 34.87 10.08
N LEU A 804 14.22 33.84 10.89
CA LEU A 804 13.89 32.50 10.39
C LEU A 804 12.64 32.49 9.51
N LYS A 805 11.61 33.26 9.87
CA LYS A 805 10.37 33.36 9.07
C LYS A 805 10.60 34.10 7.75
N LEU A 806 11.37 35.19 7.77
CA LEU A 806 11.78 35.93 6.57
C LEU A 806 12.61 35.06 5.63
N GLU A 807 13.49 34.20 6.15
CA GLU A 807 14.25 33.23 5.36
C GLU A 807 13.34 32.21 4.65
N ARG A 808 12.26 31.75 5.31
CA ARG A 808 11.26 30.90 4.65
C ARG A 808 10.54 31.65 3.51
N ILE A 809 10.27 32.95 3.69
CA ILE A 809 9.68 33.80 2.63
C ILE A 809 10.67 33.97 1.48
N ARG A 810 11.97 34.21 1.77
CA ARG A 810 13.04 34.32 0.76
C ARG A 810 13.09 33.10 -0.15
N ARG A 811 13.09 31.90 0.44
CA ARG A 811 13.08 30.63 -0.32
C ARG A 811 11.85 30.50 -1.22
N ARG A 812 10.67 30.91 -0.72
CA ARG A 812 9.42 30.85 -1.49
C ARG A 812 9.43 31.82 -2.67
N ILE A 813 9.93 33.03 -2.48
CA ILE A 813 10.04 34.04 -3.55
C ILE A 813 11.05 33.58 -4.61
N GLY A 814 12.21 33.07 -4.19
CA GLY A 814 13.21 32.53 -5.12
C GLY A 814 12.68 31.36 -5.95
N ALA A 815 11.94 30.43 -5.32
CA ALA A 815 11.37 29.28 -6.02
C ALA A 815 10.26 29.66 -7.02
N ASN A 816 9.40 30.63 -6.68
CA ASN A 816 8.22 30.97 -7.49
C ASN A 816 8.49 32.06 -8.54
N HIS A 817 9.38 33.01 -8.23
CA HIS A 817 9.60 34.20 -9.04
C HIS A 817 11.04 34.31 -9.57
N GLY A 818 11.97 33.47 -9.12
CA GLY A 818 13.39 33.58 -9.48
C GLY A 818 14.08 34.84 -8.94
N ALA A 819 13.41 35.60 -8.06
CA ALA A 819 13.87 36.88 -7.54
C ALA A 819 14.62 36.70 -6.21
N THR A 820 15.61 37.55 -5.97
CA THR A 820 16.29 37.64 -4.68
C THR A 820 15.48 38.48 -3.71
N PHE A 821 15.14 37.92 -2.54
CA PHE A 821 14.49 38.65 -1.46
C PHE A 821 15.51 39.08 -0.41
N GLU A 822 15.55 40.37 -0.10
CA GLU A 822 16.48 41.01 0.83
C GLU A 822 15.69 41.87 1.83
N TRP A 823 16.17 41.88 3.07
CA TRP A 823 15.67 42.76 4.12
C TRP A 823 16.83 43.37 4.90
N ASP A 824 16.56 44.44 5.65
CA ASP A 824 17.51 45.03 6.59
C ASP A 824 17.06 44.84 8.04
N ASP A 825 17.95 45.19 8.97
CA ASP A 825 17.68 45.07 10.41
C ASP A 825 16.50 45.93 10.86
N THR A 826 16.23 47.05 10.16
CA THR A 826 15.10 47.94 10.47
C THR A 826 13.76 47.24 10.32
N LEU A 827 13.63 46.32 9.36
CA LEU A 827 12.42 45.51 9.22
C LEU A 827 12.20 44.61 10.44
N VAL A 828 13.28 44.01 10.96
CA VAL A 828 13.20 43.14 12.14
C VAL A 828 12.78 43.96 13.35
N ASP A 829 13.40 45.12 13.57
CA ASP A 829 13.08 46.05 14.65
C ASP A 829 11.63 46.56 14.57
N ALA A 830 11.14 46.92 13.38
CA ALA A 830 9.76 47.37 13.20
C ALA A 830 8.74 46.25 13.46
N VAL A 831 9.04 45.01 13.06
CA VAL A 831 8.18 43.86 13.40
C VAL A 831 8.20 43.59 14.91
N LEU A 832 9.37 43.69 15.57
CA LEU A 832 9.50 43.56 17.02
C LEU A 832 8.70 44.62 17.77
N ALA A 833 8.82 45.90 17.38
CA ALA A 833 8.09 47.01 17.99
C ALA A 833 6.56 46.84 17.90
N ARG A 834 6.07 46.19 16.85
CA ARG A 834 4.64 45.86 16.66
C ARG A 834 4.19 44.62 17.43
N CYS A 835 5.11 43.81 17.98
CA CYS A 835 4.79 42.60 18.75
C CYS A 835 4.42 42.86 20.22
N THR A 836 4.23 44.11 20.65
CA THR A 836 4.04 44.52 22.06
C THR A 836 2.75 44.02 22.74
N GLU A 837 1.82 43.37 22.02
CA GLU A 837 0.65 42.74 22.65
C GLU A 837 1.07 41.48 23.43
N VAL A 838 1.12 41.64 24.76
CA VAL A 838 1.66 40.73 25.79
C VAL A 838 1.13 39.28 25.72
N ASP A 839 0.00 39.03 25.06
CA ASP A 839 -0.71 37.73 25.13
C ASP A 839 -0.44 36.76 23.96
N SER A 840 0.23 37.16 22.87
CA SER A 840 0.32 36.32 21.65
C SER A 840 1.72 35.84 21.22
N GLY A 841 2.81 36.32 21.83
CA GLY A 841 4.18 35.83 21.59
C GLY A 841 4.55 35.73 20.09
N ALA A 842 5.24 34.65 19.68
CA ALA A 842 5.63 34.45 18.27
C ALA A 842 4.46 34.27 17.29
N ARG A 843 3.22 34.05 17.76
CA ARG A 843 2.03 34.03 16.87
C ARG A 843 1.73 35.41 16.30
N ASN A 844 2.08 36.49 17.02
CA ASN A 844 1.88 37.84 16.51
C ASN A 844 2.77 38.12 15.29
N VAL A 845 3.99 37.60 15.29
CA VAL A 845 4.91 37.69 14.14
C VAL A 845 4.27 37.09 12.88
N ASP A 846 3.62 35.92 12.99
CA ASP A 846 2.91 35.32 11.87
C ASP A 846 1.75 36.19 11.40
N HIS A 847 1.02 36.80 12.33
CA HIS A 847 -0.09 37.69 12.02
C HIS A 847 0.40 38.95 11.29
N ILE A 848 1.49 39.55 11.72
CA ILE A 848 2.10 40.73 11.09
C ILE A 848 2.62 40.36 9.70
N LEU A 849 3.45 39.32 9.59
CA LEU A 849 4.03 38.92 8.31
C LEU A 849 2.97 38.49 7.29
N THR A 850 1.95 37.73 7.71
CA THR A 850 0.90 37.20 6.82
C THR A 850 -0.23 38.19 6.58
N GLY A 851 -0.54 39.04 7.56
CA GLY A 851 -1.66 39.98 7.50
C GLY A 851 -1.28 41.36 6.95
N THR A 852 -0.01 41.77 7.04
CA THR A 852 0.44 43.11 6.59
C THR A 852 1.52 43.03 5.51
N LEU A 853 2.66 42.38 5.79
CA LEU A 853 3.80 42.36 4.87
C LEU A 853 3.51 41.60 3.57
N LEU A 854 3.05 40.35 3.67
CA LEU A 854 2.81 39.49 2.50
C LEU A 854 1.69 40.00 1.58
N PRO A 855 0.54 40.51 2.08
CA PRO A 855 -0.52 41.03 1.21
C PRO A 855 -0.07 42.24 0.37
N GLU A 856 0.64 43.19 0.97
CA GLU A 856 1.15 44.37 0.23
C GLU A 856 2.24 43.98 -0.77
N LEU A 857 3.15 43.09 -0.37
CA LEU A 857 4.17 42.53 -1.24
C LEU A 857 3.54 41.76 -2.42
N ALA A 858 2.50 40.97 -2.15
CA ALA A 858 1.75 40.26 -3.18
C ALA A 858 1.07 41.23 -4.16
N GLN A 859 0.47 42.33 -3.66
CA GLN A 859 -0.11 43.35 -4.53
C GLN A 859 0.94 43.96 -5.47
N ARG A 860 2.09 44.39 -4.94
CA ARG A 860 3.15 45.01 -5.76
C ARG A 860 3.76 44.03 -6.77
N ILE A 861 3.93 42.77 -6.37
CA ILE A 861 4.37 41.69 -7.28
C ILE A 861 3.34 41.48 -8.40
N LEU A 862 2.05 41.41 -8.08
CA LEU A 862 0.98 41.24 -9.07
C LEU A 862 0.86 42.45 -10.02
N GLU A 863 1.04 43.67 -9.53
CA GLU A 863 1.06 44.89 -10.36
C GLU A 863 2.22 44.86 -11.37
N ARG A 864 3.42 44.45 -10.95
CA ARG A 864 4.59 44.29 -11.83
C ARG A 864 4.40 43.17 -12.86
N ILE A 865 3.82 42.04 -12.43
CA ILE A 865 3.47 40.92 -13.32
C ILE A 865 2.44 41.37 -14.35
N ALA A 866 1.41 42.12 -13.94
CA ALA A 866 0.39 42.66 -14.84
C ALA A 866 0.96 43.65 -15.87
N GLN A 867 2.03 44.37 -15.52
CA GLN A 867 2.78 45.25 -16.42
C GLN A 867 3.80 44.49 -17.30
N GLY A 868 3.92 43.16 -17.17
CA GLY A 868 4.83 42.32 -17.95
C GLY A 868 6.31 42.55 -17.64
N THR A 869 6.65 43.11 -16.48
CA THR A 869 8.03 43.40 -16.09
C THR A 869 8.60 42.24 -15.28
N SER A 870 9.82 41.78 -15.59
CA SER A 870 10.51 40.74 -14.83
C SER A 870 10.87 41.25 -13.44
N ILE A 871 10.65 40.43 -12.41
CA ILE A 871 11.02 40.75 -11.02
C ILE A 871 12.37 40.08 -10.75
N THR A 872 13.38 40.88 -10.49
CA THR A 872 14.75 40.42 -10.23
C THR A 872 15.08 40.49 -8.74
N ARG A 873 14.60 41.53 -8.05
CA ARG A 873 14.88 41.77 -6.64
C ARG A 873 13.66 42.29 -5.90
N VAL A 874 13.50 41.82 -4.67
CA VAL A 874 12.46 42.27 -3.74
C VAL A 874 13.14 42.67 -2.44
N GLY A 875 13.21 43.97 -2.18
CA GLY A 875 13.70 44.56 -0.95
C GLY A 875 12.55 44.96 -0.04
N VAL A 876 12.67 44.70 1.26
CA VAL A 876 11.72 45.22 2.27
C VAL A 876 12.50 45.88 3.39
N ARG A 877 12.09 47.09 3.76
CA ARG A 877 12.69 47.92 4.82
C ARG A 877 11.60 48.56 5.66
N ALA A 878 11.94 49.09 6.84
CA ALA A 878 11.05 49.96 7.60
C ALA A 878 11.52 51.42 7.50
N ASN A 879 10.59 52.36 7.42
CA ASN A 879 10.90 53.79 7.47
C ASN A 879 10.92 54.33 8.91
N ASP A 880 11.29 55.60 9.10
CA ASP A 880 11.38 56.26 10.41
C ASP A 880 10.03 56.31 11.18
N ALA A 881 8.90 55.97 10.52
CA ALA A 881 7.57 55.88 11.11
C ALA A 881 7.14 54.41 11.36
N ASP A 882 8.08 53.47 11.32
CA ASP A 882 7.88 52.01 11.42
C ASP A 882 6.97 51.43 10.34
N GLU A 883 6.70 52.12 9.23
CA GLU A 883 5.92 51.59 8.10
C GLU A 883 6.80 50.80 7.13
N PHE A 884 6.26 49.73 6.56
CA PHE A 884 6.99 48.87 5.63
C PHE A 884 7.12 49.52 4.25
N GLU A 885 8.35 49.68 3.79
CA GLU A 885 8.69 50.11 2.44
C GLU A 885 9.16 48.92 1.61
N TYR A 886 8.61 48.79 0.41
CA TYR A 886 8.88 47.66 -0.48
C TYR A 886 9.50 48.16 -1.77
N THR A 887 10.64 47.59 -2.14
CA THR A 887 11.28 47.78 -3.43
C THR A 887 11.10 46.49 -4.23
N VAL A 888 10.39 46.56 -5.35
CA VAL A 888 10.28 45.42 -6.29
C VAL A 888 10.90 45.91 -7.58
N GLU A 889 12.05 45.35 -7.97
CA GLU A 889 12.86 45.74 -9.13
C GLU A 889 12.66 44.83 -10.33
#